data_AF-A0A952R278-F1
#
_entry.id   AF-A0A952R278-F1
#
_cell.length_a   1.000
_cell.length_b   1.000
_cell.length_c   1.000
_cell.angle_alpha   90.00
_cell.angle_beta   90.00
_cell.angle_gamma   90.00
#
_symmetry.space_group_name_H-M   'P 1'
#
loop_
_entity.id
_entity.type
_entity.pdbx_description
1 polymer ?
#
loop_
_entity_poly.entity_id
_entity_poly.type
_entity_poly.pdbx_seq_one_letter_code
_entity_poly.pdbx_strand_id
1 'polypeptide(L)'
;MLKKHHAAPRVRSARATLTLTGLALCALVAMMALAASAAQGSPSISLDSFNYRVGDTLTVRASGLRPGSDYTVTLTPPEGSDGEEATGEHEADAAGRLSIDFPLDHAGRWALRVAGPDLDATLNVQVAVGVSRLPSQAPAQAPDATAPPVTEEPAGEAPAGETETEAPGDTEGETPAEAPAESPAQTPVEAPAETPADAPAETSEPAQAETPAEAPSETPAETPSETPTEAPAEAPSETPAETAPSTPSDTEGTDAQEADVASETGLTEQEAAVEEQEAVQSPEQSVLETETPAETQDDIPASETPPTTETTPEVPESEATPQPILPGSTQATDFGINVALDNGSYVATLLGQPVWRLDFPLNSGASAEPLVVDDRAYLGRGNHVLVLNRATGNVLMRHRLPAQVVAIEAASLGTQPGAIDVTVEYSNGTRQDVAVSDAGPVLSLAFDPDPALYGWLRAEAQVADPVERLLVDPTNPWLYVAAAGSESTRAPTLLSGALARAQTFYERAQLARQLMSGADRRPDLAAQAMDAALEDFVDRGYRGTLLFDEATSAAYGFPLDAMRSALARGDMESADFWAPWLYRLSGSAVAANETVLRDYATELRRLGRDSEANTWRQRAGEGHGFNLANTLRGGAAALGRGGWLAVAALLVAILALNLTLAAKYWRPQSLLLRQNADRGRKPSPLARLNVVRHAAFVEKFVVVLLFGAVLALVGLHGWTQRAGALDARLGGGSLATPVARGLLAALPDNTSTAFVNAYAAQTSGDTTTAARLYQDLTDNADAMNNLGVLRNDDELFRLALSLRPNHPEASFNLGLSTDNPSRLLDAYRPSAPQLAAPGVARIEDAYAGGYRAALGAAFTNPWTTLTSDPAFGPQWLWTLAVVLFLLWALLSVIWFLIPRPRQSRNAPRTFLYHLLALLFPGTGLADELWGVLLLVPWAIFGTDLLRRYFLLGSGPVIPEQVAIIAMIVIYVINLVAFVVEYRSYRARMTRLKVTEPDVARAYGMRVADSPHV
;
A
#
# COMPACT_ATOMS: atom_id res chain seq x y z
N MET A 1 -49.42 -30.51 74.61
CA MET A 1 -48.01 -30.23 74.25
C MET A 1 -47.89 -30.37 72.73
N LEU A 2 -47.47 -29.36 71.97
CA LEU A 2 -46.06 -29.06 71.61
C LEU A 2 -45.32 -30.28 71.03
N LYS A 3 -44.68 -30.22 69.84
CA LYS A 3 -44.21 -29.08 69.03
C LYS A 3 -44.57 -29.18 67.52
N LYS A 4 -44.63 -28.02 66.84
CA LYS A 4 -44.44 -27.92 65.38
C LYS A 4 -42.94 -27.87 65.05
N HIS A 5 -42.53 -28.39 63.90
CA HIS A 5 -41.40 -27.86 63.12
C HIS A 5 -41.66 -28.06 61.62
N HIS A 6 -41.30 -27.04 60.81
CA HIS A 6 -41.40 -27.11 59.35
C HIS A 6 -40.19 -27.83 58.75
N ALA A 7 -40.40 -28.61 57.70
CA ALA A 7 -39.35 -29.08 56.81
C ALA A 7 -39.09 -28.03 55.71
N ALA A 8 -37.82 -27.72 55.44
CA ALA A 8 -37.40 -26.84 54.34
C ALA A 8 -36.49 -27.61 53.36
N PRO A 9 -36.71 -27.54 52.03
CA PRO A 9 -35.92 -28.29 51.06
C PRO A 9 -34.52 -27.70 50.85
N ARG A 10 -33.49 -28.56 50.80
CA ARG A 10 -32.08 -28.17 50.67
C ARG A 10 -31.69 -27.73 49.25
N VAL A 11 -31.95 -26.48 48.89
CA VAL A 11 -31.42 -25.86 47.66
C VAL A 11 -30.03 -25.25 47.92
N ARG A 12 -28.96 -26.07 47.87
CA ARG A 12 -27.57 -25.57 48.00
C ARG A 12 -26.55 -26.11 46.99
N SER A 13 -26.66 -27.35 46.51
CA SER A 13 -25.68 -27.93 45.57
C SER A 13 -25.77 -27.42 44.14
N ALA A 14 -26.95 -26.96 43.69
CA ALA A 14 -27.14 -26.45 42.32
C ALA A 14 -26.50 -25.07 42.07
N ARG A 15 -26.23 -24.28 43.12
CA ARG A 15 -25.60 -22.96 42.97
C ARG A 15 -24.11 -23.08 42.65
N ALA A 16 -23.35 -23.87 43.41
CA ALA A 16 -21.88 -23.90 43.37
C ALA A 16 -21.24 -24.15 41.99
N THR A 17 -21.84 -24.98 41.13
CA THR A 17 -21.31 -25.24 39.77
C THR A 17 -21.78 -24.19 38.76
N LEU A 18 -23.01 -23.71 38.90
CA LEU A 18 -23.55 -22.62 38.09
C LEU A 18 -22.80 -21.31 38.38
N THR A 19 -22.34 -21.09 39.61
CA THR A 19 -21.48 -19.97 40.00
C THR A 19 -20.03 -20.14 39.56
N LEU A 20 -19.55 -21.31 39.13
CA LEU A 20 -18.16 -21.49 38.69
C LEU A 20 -18.01 -21.30 37.18
N THR A 21 -18.90 -21.93 36.39
CA THR A 21 -19.07 -21.55 34.97
C THR A 21 -19.64 -20.15 34.84
N GLY A 22 -20.48 -19.72 35.79
CA GLY A 22 -20.95 -18.35 35.92
C GLY A 22 -19.88 -17.37 36.40
N LEU A 23 -18.88 -17.77 37.19
CA LEU A 23 -17.72 -16.92 37.51
C LEU A 23 -16.77 -16.82 36.32
N ALA A 24 -16.55 -17.89 35.56
CA ALA A 24 -15.81 -17.81 34.31
C ALA A 24 -16.53 -16.93 33.28
N LEU A 25 -17.85 -17.08 33.14
CA LEU A 25 -18.67 -16.25 32.25
C LEU A 25 -18.75 -14.80 32.73
N CYS A 26 -18.96 -14.54 34.03
CA CYS A 26 -18.94 -13.19 34.57
C CYS A 26 -17.54 -12.58 34.60
N ALA A 27 -16.46 -13.36 34.67
CA ALA A 27 -15.10 -12.85 34.50
C ALA A 27 -14.80 -12.53 33.03
N LEU A 28 -15.31 -13.33 32.08
CA LEU A 28 -15.21 -13.04 30.65
C LEU A 28 -16.06 -11.82 30.26
N VAL A 29 -17.30 -11.74 30.75
CA VAL A 29 -18.20 -10.60 30.53
C VAL A 29 -17.75 -9.37 31.30
N ALA A 30 -17.16 -9.50 32.50
CA ALA A 30 -16.51 -8.38 33.18
C ALA A 30 -15.20 -7.99 32.50
N MET A 31 -14.43 -8.90 31.90
CA MET A 31 -13.29 -8.53 31.04
C MET A 31 -13.76 -7.82 29.78
N MET A 32 -14.87 -8.23 29.15
CA MET A 32 -15.50 -7.50 28.04
C MET A 32 -16.06 -6.14 28.48
N ALA A 33 -16.59 -6.02 29.70
CA ALA A 33 -17.10 -4.75 30.25
C ALA A 33 -15.97 -3.82 30.74
N LEU A 34 -14.86 -4.35 31.25
CA LEU A 34 -13.64 -3.59 31.52
C LEU A 34 -12.96 -3.20 30.21
N ALA A 35 -12.96 -4.05 29.18
CA ALA A 35 -12.51 -3.70 27.84
C ALA A 35 -13.40 -2.62 27.21
N ALA A 36 -14.72 -2.61 27.46
CA ALA A 36 -15.60 -1.51 27.08
C ALA A 36 -15.34 -0.24 27.92
N SER A 37 -15.01 -0.37 29.20
CA SER A 37 -14.58 0.75 30.05
C SER A 37 -13.17 1.28 29.69
N ALA A 38 -12.38 0.48 28.98
CA ALA A 38 -11.06 0.80 28.44
C ALA A 38 -11.08 1.01 26.91
N ALA A 39 -12.27 1.06 26.29
CA ALA A 39 -12.45 1.40 24.87
C ALA A 39 -12.37 2.92 24.63
N GLN A 40 -11.49 3.60 25.38
CA GLN A 40 -11.01 4.91 25.02
C GLN A 40 -10.16 4.75 23.75
N GLY A 41 -10.37 5.63 22.77
CA GLY A 41 -9.44 5.70 21.63
C GLY A 41 -8.04 6.03 22.15
N SER A 42 -7.00 5.51 21.48
CA SER A 42 -5.60 5.72 21.88
C SER A 42 -5.34 7.19 22.24
N PRO A 43 -4.75 7.49 23.41
CA PRO A 43 -4.65 8.85 23.91
C PRO A 43 -3.92 9.73 22.90
N SER A 44 -4.64 10.72 22.41
CA SER A 44 -4.25 11.55 21.28
C SER A 44 -3.99 12.97 21.77
N ILE A 45 -2.84 13.53 21.40
CA ILE A 45 -2.53 14.95 21.58
C ILE A 45 -2.74 15.63 20.24
N SER A 46 -3.46 16.74 20.26
CA SER A 46 -3.69 17.64 19.14
C SER A 46 -3.31 19.06 19.54
N LEU A 47 -2.65 19.77 18.64
CA LEU A 47 -2.37 21.20 18.77
C LEU A 47 -3.40 21.97 17.92
N ASP A 48 -3.69 23.21 18.27
CA ASP A 48 -4.64 24.04 17.52
C ASP A 48 -4.04 24.58 16.20
N SER A 49 -2.71 24.65 16.10
CA SER A 49 -1.96 25.01 14.90
C SER A 49 -0.69 24.15 14.76
N PHE A 50 -0.09 24.17 13.57
CA PHE A 50 1.26 23.67 13.32
C PHE A 50 2.25 24.79 12.98
N ASN A 51 1.79 26.04 12.94
CA ASN A 51 2.59 27.24 12.70
C ASN A 51 2.23 28.28 13.77
N TYR A 52 3.19 28.64 14.62
CA TYR A 52 3.02 29.64 15.67
C TYR A 52 4.02 30.79 15.50
N ARG A 53 3.66 31.95 16.04
CA ARG A 53 4.50 33.15 16.10
C ARG A 53 4.70 33.58 17.55
N VAL A 54 5.75 34.37 17.78
CA VAL A 54 5.91 35.11 19.04
C VAL A 54 4.69 35.98 19.27
N GLY A 55 4.03 35.77 20.42
CA GLY A 55 2.76 36.40 20.80
C GLY A 55 1.51 35.53 20.57
N ASP A 56 1.61 34.39 19.89
CA ASP A 56 0.51 33.44 19.77
C ASP A 56 0.35 32.60 21.06
N THR A 57 -0.75 31.85 21.15
CA THR A 57 -1.04 30.92 22.26
C THR A 57 -1.13 29.49 21.71
N LEU A 58 -0.38 28.57 22.33
CA LEU A 58 -0.39 27.14 22.07
C LEU A 58 -1.51 26.47 22.88
N THR A 59 -2.59 26.06 22.22
CA THR A 59 -3.66 25.29 22.87
C THR A 59 -3.41 23.78 22.68
N VAL A 60 -2.92 23.14 23.74
CA VAL A 60 -2.69 21.69 23.80
C VAL A 60 -4.00 21.00 24.17
N ARG A 61 -4.56 20.19 23.27
CA ARG A 61 -5.76 19.38 23.52
C ARG A 61 -5.43 17.90 23.48
N ALA A 62 -5.57 17.23 24.61
CA ALA A 62 -5.47 15.78 24.71
C ALA A 62 -6.86 15.13 24.87
N SER A 63 -7.07 13.97 24.23
CA SER A 63 -8.34 13.23 24.30
C SER A 63 -8.13 11.72 24.24
N GLY A 64 -9.01 10.96 24.92
CA GLY A 64 -8.75 9.54 25.21
C GLY A 64 -7.90 9.35 26.46
N LEU A 65 -7.86 10.36 27.35
CA LEU A 65 -7.23 10.26 28.67
C LEU A 65 -8.15 9.56 29.66
N ARG A 66 -7.57 9.03 30.75
CA ARG A 66 -8.31 8.42 31.85
C ARG A 66 -9.05 9.51 32.66
N PRO A 67 -10.40 9.51 32.72
CA PRO A 67 -11.15 10.52 33.46
C PRO A 67 -10.80 10.56 34.96
N GLY A 68 -10.70 11.75 35.54
CA GLY A 68 -10.39 11.93 36.97
C GLY A 68 -9.01 11.40 37.35
N SER A 69 -8.03 11.57 36.46
CA SER A 69 -6.63 11.22 36.68
C SER A 69 -5.75 12.39 36.30
N ASP A 70 -4.69 12.62 37.08
CA ASP A 70 -3.76 13.73 36.89
C ASP A 70 -2.74 13.43 35.79
N TYR A 71 -2.46 14.44 34.97
CA TYR A 71 -1.42 14.43 33.95
C TYR A 71 -0.49 15.62 34.17
N THR A 72 0.81 15.36 34.21
CA THR A 72 1.85 16.40 34.24
C THR A 72 2.09 16.89 32.83
N VAL A 73 2.03 18.20 32.63
CA VAL A 73 2.37 18.85 31.36
C VAL A 73 3.52 19.82 31.60
N THR A 74 4.59 19.63 30.83
CA THR A 74 5.83 20.41 30.89
C THR A 74 6.06 21.05 29.53
N LEU A 75 6.24 22.37 29.52
CA LEU A 75 6.63 23.13 28.34
C LEU A 75 8.01 23.75 28.58
N THR A 76 9.02 23.23 27.89
CA THR A 76 10.40 23.71 27.93
C THR A 76 10.63 24.72 26.80
N PRO A 77 11.13 25.93 27.10
CA PRO A 77 11.43 26.95 26.11
C PRO A 77 12.68 26.62 25.26
N PRO A 78 12.95 27.36 24.17
CA PRO A 78 14.09 27.10 23.29
C PRO A 78 15.43 27.16 24.02
N GLU A 79 16.33 26.21 23.72
CA GLU A 79 17.65 26.11 24.33
C GLU A 79 18.47 27.40 24.08
N GLY A 80 18.87 28.08 25.16
CA GLY A 80 19.56 29.37 25.12
C GLY A 80 18.67 30.62 25.20
N SER A 81 17.36 30.47 25.37
CA SER A 81 16.46 31.58 25.75
C SER A 81 16.43 31.81 27.28
N ASP A 82 15.94 32.97 27.71
CA ASP A 82 15.78 33.38 29.11
C ASP A 82 14.39 33.04 29.71
N GLY A 83 13.56 32.26 29.00
CA GLY A 83 12.29 31.74 29.51
C GLY A 83 12.46 30.65 30.58
N GLU A 84 11.53 30.58 31.53
CA GLU A 84 11.47 29.51 32.53
C GLU A 84 10.66 28.28 32.02
N GLU A 85 10.98 27.08 32.52
CA GLU A 85 10.23 25.87 32.20
C GLU A 85 8.86 25.85 32.91
N ALA A 86 7.78 25.80 32.14
CA ALA A 86 6.41 25.80 32.66
C ALA A 86 5.90 24.37 32.85
N THR A 87 5.88 23.87 34.09
CA THR A 87 5.33 22.55 34.46
C THR A 87 4.10 22.69 35.36
N GLY A 88 3.03 21.96 35.03
CA GLY A 88 1.77 21.90 35.81
C GLY A 88 1.13 20.52 35.83
N GLU A 89 0.38 20.22 36.89
CA GLU A 89 -0.47 19.01 37.00
C GLU A 89 -1.93 19.37 36.71
N HIS A 90 -2.60 18.56 35.88
CA HIS A 90 -3.96 18.81 35.43
C HIS A 90 -4.82 17.53 35.44
N GLU A 91 -5.96 17.57 36.13
CA GLU A 91 -6.95 16.47 36.15
C GLU A 91 -7.69 16.39 34.80
N ALA A 92 -7.75 15.20 34.18
CA ALA A 92 -8.52 14.98 32.96
C ALA A 92 -10.04 14.93 33.24
N ASP A 93 -10.84 15.56 32.37
CA ASP A 93 -12.27 15.75 32.57
C ASP A 93 -13.09 14.43 32.58
N ALA A 94 -14.37 14.52 32.96
CA ALA A 94 -15.28 13.39 33.00
C ALA A 94 -15.56 12.72 31.62
N ALA A 95 -15.05 13.28 30.52
CA ALA A 95 -15.10 12.74 29.17
C ALA A 95 -13.71 12.29 28.65
N GLY A 96 -12.67 12.29 29.49
CA GLY A 96 -11.31 11.88 29.13
C GLY A 96 -10.57 12.90 28.27
N ARG A 97 -10.78 14.20 28.54
CA ARG A 97 -10.15 15.31 27.81
C ARG A 97 -9.37 16.25 28.73
N LEU A 98 -8.40 16.92 28.14
CA LEU A 98 -7.60 17.98 28.74
C LEU A 98 -7.36 19.07 27.69
N SER A 99 -7.46 20.34 28.09
CA SER A 99 -7.14 21.50 27.25
C SER A 99 -6.35 22.51 28.09
N ILE A 100 -5.15 22.86 27.65
CA ILE A 100 -4.26 23.81 28.35
C ILE A 100 -3.71 24.79 27.32
N ASP A 101 -3.71 26.07 27.68
CA ASP A 101 -3.28 27.17 26.81
C ASP A 101 -1.97 27.77 27.35
N PHE A 102 -0.92 27.81 26.51
CA PHE A 102 0.40 28.35 26.86
C PHE A 102 0.75 29.56 25.97
N PRO A 103 1.12 30.73 26.52
CA PRO A 103 1.62 31.84 25.71
C PRO A 103 3.01 31.52 25.16
N LEU A 104 3.29 31.89 23.90
CA LEU A 104 4.59 31.68 23.25
C LEU A 104 5.30 33.03 23.09
N ASP A 105 6.24 33.33 23.98
CA ASP A 105 6.97 34.61 24.06
C ASP A 105 8.32 34.61 23.32
N HIS A 106 8.92 33.43 23.10
CA HIS A 106 10.22 33.28 22.43
C HIS A 106 10.11 32.54 21.09
N ALA A 107 10.89 33.00 20.09
CA ALA A 107 11.05 32.30 18.81
C ALA A 107 12.07 31.15 18.95
N GLY A 108 11.85 30.05 18.24
CA GLY A 108 12.70 28.86 18.30
C GLY A 108 11.88 27.58 18.38
N ARG A 109 12.53 26.49 18.83
CA ARG A 109 11.90 25.19 19.05
C ARG A 109 11.57 25.01 20.52
N TRP A 110 10.27 24.99 20.83
CA TRP A 110 9.75 24.63 22.14
C TRP A 110 9.54 23.12 22.23
N ALA A 111 9.74 22.53 23.41
CA ALA A 111 9.49 21.11 23.66
C ALA A 111 8.34 20.95 24.67
N LEU A 112 7.25 20.33 24.22
CA LEU A 112 6.08 20.03 25.04
C LEU A 112 6.10 18.55 25.42
N ARG A 113 6.06 18.23 26.71
CA ARG A 113 5.85 16.87 27.22
C ARG A 113 4.52 16.78 27.97
N VAL A 114 3.78 15.70 27.71
CA VAL A 114 2.57 15.31 28.45
C VAL A 114 2.79 13.91 29.00
N ALA A 115 2.75 13.74 30.32
CA ALA A 115 3.03 12.49 31.01
C ALA A 115 1.94 12.17 32.05
N GLY A 116 1.56 10.89 32.17
CA GLY A 116 0.54 10.41 33.11
C GLY A 116 0.29 8.91 32.99
N PRO A 117 -0.79 8.38 33.59
CA PRO A 117 -0.97 6.94 33.80
C PRO A 117 -1.02 6.05 32.54
N ASP A 118 -1.42 6.61 31.40
CA ASP A 118 -1.61 5.91 30.13
C ASP A 118 -0.97 6.64 28.92
N LEU A 119 -0.16 7.67 29.16
CA LEU A 119 0.42 8.54 28.12
C LEU A 119 1.77 9.11 28.60
N ASP A 120 2.81 8.99 27.79
CA ASP A 120 4.05 9.77 27.90
C ASP A 120 4.49 10.12 26.47
N ALA A 121 4.44 11.41 26.12
CA ALA A 121 4.69 11.88 24.76
C ALA A 121 5.39 13.23 24.77
N THR A 122 6.27 13.44 23.79
CA THR A 122 6.99 14.70 23.59
C THR A 122 6.79 15.21 22.17
N LEU A 123 6.36 16.46 22.03
CA LEU A 123 6.13 17.16 20.76
C LEU A 123 7.08 18.36 20.68
N ASN A 124 7.64 18.60 19.49
CA ASN A 124 8.42 19.80 19.21
C ASN A 124 7.54 20.81 18.46
N VAL A 125 7.50 22.06 18.92
CA VAL A 125 6.72 23.15 18.32
C VAL A 125 7.68 24.24 17.84
N GLN A 126 7.57 24.61 16.57
CA GLN A 126 8.42 25.66 15.98
C GLN A 126 7.67 27.01 15.99
N VAL A 127 8.29 28.02 16.59
CA VAL A 127 7.73 29.36 16.76
C VAL A 127 8.58 30.36 15.97
N ALA A 128 7.94 31.15 15.10
CA ALA A 128 8.59 32.13 14.23
C ALA A 128 8.50 33.56 14.78
N VAL A 129 9.45 34.43 14.40
CA VAL A 129 9.38 35.86 14.74
C VAL A 129 8.28 36.53 13.91
N GLY A 130 7.24 37.05 14.58
CA GLY A 130 6.17 37.81 13.93
C GLY A 130 6.56 39.25 13.66
N VAL A 131 6.87 39.60 12.40
CA VAL A 131 7.13 41.00 11.98
C VAL A 131 5.84 41.83 11.97
N SER A 132 5.46 42.33 13.14
CA SER A 132 4.40 43.33 13.32
C SER A 132 4.84 44.67 12.72
N ARG A 133 4.17 45.12 11.67
CA ARG A 133 4.37 46.46 11.07
C ARG A 133 3.92 47.54 12.05
N LEU A 134 4.85 48.30 12.63
CA LEU A 134 4.51 49.60 13.23
C LEU A 134 4.22 50.63 12.11
N PRO A 135 3.25 51.54 12.30
CA PRO A 135 3.02 52.64 11.39
C PRO A 135 4.11 53.72 11.51
N SER A 136 4.36 54.44 10.41
CA SER A 136 5.39 55.48 10.29
C SER A 136 5.24 56.62 11.30
N GLN A 137 6.33 56.95 12.02
CA GLN A 137 6.54 58.31 12.53
C GLN A 137 8.04 58.67 12.64
N ALA A 138 8.37 59.85 12.13
CA ALA A 138 9.63 60.57 12.27
C ALA A 138 9.35 62.06 11.93
N PRO A 139 10.24 63.04 12.20
CA PRO A 139 11.53 62.97 12.93
C PRO A 139 11.63 63.99 14.10
N ALA A 140 12.67 63.90 14.94
CA ALA A 140 13.27 65.08 15.62
C ALA A 140 14.65 64.82 16.26
N GLN A 141 15.63 65.66 15.88
CA GLN A 141 16.70 66.27 16.70
C GLN A 141 17.60 65.42 17.64
N ALA A 142 18.91 65.45 17.35
CA ALA A 142 19.97 65.51 18.37
C ALA A 142 20.19 66.99 18.80
N PRO A 143 20.86 67.30 19.94
CA PRO A 143 22.34 67.23 19.96
C PRO A 143 23.02 66.88 21.32
N ASP A 144 24.30 66.52 21.22
CA ASP A 144 25.45 66.82 22.12
C ASP A 144 25.42 66.53 23.64
N ALA A 145 26.44 65.79 24.15
CA ALA A 145 27.40 66.29 25.18
C ALA A 145 28.22 65.19 25.90
N THR A 146 29.56 65.32 25.88
CA THR A 146 30.59 64.87 26.87
C THR A 146 30.79 63.39 27.27
N ALA A 147 32.06 62.97 27.22
CA ALA A 147 32.73 61.95 28.06
C ALA A 147 33.79 62.68 28.96
N PRO A 148 34.73 62.06 29.72
CA PRO A 148 35.00 60.65 30.08
C PRO A 148 34.91 60.49 31.65
N PRO A 149 35.74 59.78 32.48
CA PRO A 149 36.87 58.86 32.25
C PRO A 149 37.00 57.59 33.16
N VAL A 150 38.09 56.87 32.91
CA VAL A 150 38.84 55.87 33.72
C VAL A 150 39.29 56.45 35.09
N THR A 151 39.73 55.74 36.16
CA THR A 151 40.52 54.49 36.30
C THR A 151 40.46 53.96 37.75
N GLU A 152 40.79 52.68 38.00
CA GLU A 152 41.84 52.33 38.99
C GLU A 152 42.47 50.93 38.71
N GLU A 153 43.73 50.77 39.15
CA GLU A 153 44.69 49.66 38.93
C GLU A 153 45.41 49.44 40.33
N PRO A 154 46.60 48.81 40.55
CA PRO A 154 47.53 48.05 39.69
C PRO A 154 48.15 46.75 40.31
N ALA A 155 49.11 46.18 39.56
CA ALA A 155 50.33 45.46 40.00
C ALA A 155 50.30 43.95 40.41
N GLY A 156 51.31 43.14 40.06
CA GLY A 156 52.48 43.43 39.19
C GLY A 156 53.61 42.37 39.14
N GLU A 157 54.73 42.75 38.50
CA GLU A 157 56.05 42.07 38.33
C GLU A 157 56.26 41.02 37.19
N ALA A 158 57.54 40.76 36.87
CA ALA A 158 58.12 40.35 35.56
C ALA A 158 59.37 39.42 35.77
N PRO A 159 60.37 39.19 34.87
CA PRO A 159 60.57 39.63 33.45
C PRO A 159 61.19 38.60 32.44
N ALA A 160 61.19 39.01 31.15
CA ALA A 160 62.20 38.84 30.07
C ALA A 160 62.95 37.51 29.74
N GLY A 161 63.10 37.25 28.43
CA GLY A 161 64.08 36.34 27.82
C GLY A 161 64.03 36.40 26.27
N GLU A 162 65.18 36.48 25.59
CA GLU A 162 65.30 36.75 24.14
C GLU A 162 65.92 35.56 23.37
N THR A 163 65.59 35.38 22.07
CA THR A 163 66.56 35.18 20.96
C THR A 163 65.89 35.00 19.59
N GLU A 164 66.54 35.50 18.53
CA GLU A 164 66.22 35.30 17.11
C GLU A 164 67.21 34.31 16.46
N THR A 165 66.88 33.70 15.30
CA THR A 165 67.82 33.28 14.21
C THR A 165 67.02 32.86 12.96
N GLU A 166 67.51 33.20 11.75
CA GLU A 166 66.92 32.80 10.45
C GLU A 166 67.69 31.66 9.74
N ALA A 167 66.98 30.90 8.88
CA ALA A 167 67.45 30.25 7.64
C ALA A 167 68.66 29.25 7.72
N PRO A 168 69.12 28.62 6.61
CA PRO A 168 68.56 28.40 5.25
C PRO A 168 68.25 26.89 5.02
N GLY A 169 68.04 26.30 3.83
CA GLY A 169 68.02 26.77 2.42
C GLY A 169 67.83 25.59 1.43
N ASP A 170 67.80 25.88 0.12
CA ASP A 170 67.65 24.89 -0.97
C ASP A 170 68.89 24.00 -1.19
N THR A 171 68.70 22.75 -1.69
CA THR A 171 69.21 22.27 -3.01
C THR A 171 68.91 20.78 -3.29
N GLU A 172 68.88 20.44 -4.59
CA GLU A 172 69.29 19.22 -5.34
C GLU A 172 69.66 17.91 -4.56
N GLY A 173 69.43 16.69 -5.07
CA GLY A 173 68.97 16.24 -6.40
C GLY A 173 69.12 14.69 -6.59
N GLU A 174 69.26 14.24 -7.84
CA GLU A 174 69.59 12.87 -8.31
C GLU A 174 68.53 11.73 -8.32
N THR A 175 68.09 11.40 -9.54
CA THR A 175 67.50 10.15 -10.09
C THR A 175 68.59 9.04 -10.31
N PRO A 176 68.43 7.84 -10.98
CA PRO A 176 67.34 7.35 -11.87
C PRO A 176 67.02 5.83 -11.93
N ALA A 177 66.04 5.48 -12.79
CA ALA A 177 65.86 4.19 -13.55
C ALA A 177 65.61 2.87 -12.74
N GLU A 178 65.19 1.72 -13.31
CA GLU A 178 65.00 1.24 -14.69
C GLU A 178 63.61 0.55 -14.93
N ALA A 179 63.35 0.08 -16.17
CA ALA A 179 62.26 -0.83 -16.58
C ALA A 179 62.83 -2.28 -16.78
N PRO A 180 62.22 -3.30 -17.47
CA PRO A 180 61.14 -3.31 -18.47
C PRO A 180 60.05 -4.40 -18.26
N ALA A 181 59.32 -4.77 -19.33
CA ALA A 181 58.13 -5.63 -19.35
C ALA A 181 58.42 -7.11 -19.76
N GLU A 182 57.40 -7.98 -19.70
CA GLU A 182 56.94 -8.76 -20.87
C GLU A 182 55.56 -9.47 -20.66
N SER A 183 55.04 -10.10 -21.71
CA SER A 183 53.80 -10.91 -21.80
C SER A 183 54.16 -12.24 -22.53
N PRO A 184 53.39 -13.36 -22.50
CA PRO A 184 52.02 -13.42 -23.05
C PRO A 184 51.09 -14.47 -22.37
N ALA A 185 49.97 -14.81 -23.03
CA ALA A 185 48.99 -15.83 -22.61
C ALA A 185 49.20 -17.22 -23.23
N GLN A 186 48.55 -18.26 -22.69
CA GLN A 186 47.68 -19.22 -23.41
C GLN A 186 46.97 -20.22 -22.46
N THR A 187 45.93 -20.90 -22.96
CA THR A 187 45.12 -21.95 -22.28
C THR A 187 45.79 -23.32 -22.23
N PRO A 188 45.28 -24.26 -21.40
CA PRO A 188 44.57 -25.39 -22.03
C PRO A 188 43.27 -25.82 -21.31
N VAL A 189 42.49 -26.64 -22.02
CA VAL A 189 41.33 -27.38 -21.52
C VAL A 189 41.75 -28.82 -21.23
N GLU A 190 41.29 -29.43 -20.14
CA GLU A 190 40.93 -30.86 -20.12
C GLU A 190 40.04 -31.21 -18.91
N ALA A 191 39.24 -32.26 -19.07
CA ALA A 191 38.46 -32.88 -18.00
C ALA A 191 39.06 -34.25 -17.65
N PRO A 192 38.73 -34.79 -16.48
CA PRO A 192 38.27 -36.18 -16.50
C PRO A 192 37.01 -36.40 -15.65
N ALA A 193 36.13 -37.25 -16.17
CA ALA A 193 35.29 -38.09 -15.34
C ALA A 193 36.03 -39.41 -15.07
N GLU A 194 35.94 -39.94 -13.86
CA GLU A 194 36.17 -41.35 -13.53
C GLU A 194 35.49 -41.67 -12.20
N THR A 195 35.12 -42.91 -11.97
CA THR A 195 34.49 -43.35 -10.71
C THR A 195 34.90 -44.77 -10.36
N PRO A 196 35.57 -44.96 -9.22
CA PRO A 196 35.54 -46.23 -8.53
C PRO A 196 34.88 -46.08 -7.16
N ALA A 197 33.92 -46.96 -6.87
CA ALA A 197 33.56 -47.30 -5.50
C ALA A 197 34.54 -48.35 -4.99
N ASP A 198 34.90 -48.28 -3.70
CA ASP A 198 35.17 -49.49 -2.94
C ASP A 198 34.90 -49.29 -1.45
N ALA A 199 34.70 -50.38 -0.72
CA ALA A 199 34.41 -50.39 0.71
C ALA A 199 35.20 -51.50 1.42
N PRO A 200 35.34 -51.40 2.75
CA PRO A 200 35.36 -52.62 3.56
C PRO A 200 34.29 -52.59 4.65
N ALA A 201 33.74 -53.76 4.96
CA ALA A 201 32.77 -53.97 6.02
C ALA A 201 33.35 -54.86 7.13
N GLU A 202 32.85 -54.70 8.37
CA GLU A 202 32.99 -55.66 9.47
C GLU A 202 31.69 -55.67 10.29
N THR A 203 30.92 -56.74 10.08
CA THR A 203 30.30 -57.61 11.11
C THR A 203 29.88 -56.96 12.45
N SER A 204 28.62 -57.08 12.89
CA SER A 204 28.05 -58.39 13.27
C SER A 204 26.51 -58.46 13.28
N GLU A 205 25.98 -59.60 12.82
CA GLU A 205 24.61 -60.10 13.06
C GLU A 205 24.64 -61.15 14.20
N PRO A 206 23.52 -61.69 14.75
CA PRO A 206 22.78 -62.76 14.04
C PRO A 206 21.27 -62.95 14.36
N ALA A 207 20.49 -63.30 13.31
CA ALA A 207 19.50 -64.39 13.22
C ALA A 207 18.22 -64.38 14.11
N GLN A 208 17.08 -65.04 13.80
CA GLN A 208 16.44 -65.71 12.63
C GLN A 208 15.00 -66.07 13.13
N ALA A 209 13.95 -66.41 12.36
CA ALA A 209 13.53 -66.35 10.95
C ALA A 209 11.98 -66.61 10.95
N GLU A 210 11.18 -66.96 9.94
CA GLU A 210 11.32 -67.38 8.53
C GLU A 210 10.18 -66.72 7.67
N THR A 211 9.77 -67.33 6.55
CA THR A 211 8.52 -67.05 5.80
C THR A 211 7.75 -68.36 5.62
N PRO A 212 6.42 -68.36 5.37
CA PRO A 212 5.97 -68.43 3.97
C PRO A 212 4.64 -67.68 3.69
N ALA A 213 4.16 -67.77 2.44
CA ALA A 213 2.86 -67.25 2.02
C ALA A 213 1.85 -68.38 1.78
N GLU A 214 0.57 -68.12 2.07
CA GLU A 214 -0.58 -68.84 1.52
C GLU A 214 -1.72 -67.86 1.18
N ALA A 215 -2.59 -68.24 0.24
CA ALA A 215 -3.85 -67.57 -0.04
C ALA A 215 -4.99 -68.20 0.81
N PRO A 216 -6.18 -67.58 0.87
CA PRO A 216 -7.20 -68.10 -0.05
C PRO A 216 -8.09 -67.03 -0.69
N SER A 217 -8.80 -67.46 -1.74
CA SER A 217 -10.01 -66.81 -2.26
C SER A 217 -11.19 -66.97 -1.30
N GLU A 218 -12.16 -66.06 -1.36
CA GLU A 218 -13.62 -66.36 -1.39
C GLU A 218 -14.38 -65.04 -1.70
N THR A 219 -15.48 -65.12 -2.45
CA THR A 219 -16.26 -63.95 -2.91
C THR A 219 -17.68 -63.99 -2.33
N PRO A 220 -18.27 -62.84 -1.94
CA PRO A 220 -19.44 -62.35 -2.70
C PRO A 220 -19.34 -60.83 -2.96
N ALA A 221 -19.61 -60.27 -4.15
CA ALA A 221 -20.67 -60.57 -5.12
C ALA A 221 -22.09 -60.29 -4.59
N GLU A 222 -22.48 -59.02 -4.63
CA GLU A 222 -23.84 -58.58 -4.98
C GLU A 222 -23.75 -57.19 -5.63
N THR A 223 -24.57 -56.91 -6.64
CA THR A 223 -24.59 -55.64 -7.39
C THR A 223 -26.04 -55.18 -7.59
N PRO A 224 -26.32 -53.88 -7.54
CA PRO A 224 -26.61 -53.19 -8.80
C PRO A 224 -25.87 -51.83 -8.89
N SER A 225 -25.38 -51.35 -10.04
CA SER A 225 -25.89 -51.45 -11.42
C SER A 225 -27.16 -50.62 -11.66
N GLU A 226 -26.97 -49.30 -11.74
CA GLU A 226 -27.74 -48.41 -12.60
C GLU A 226 -26.75 -47.44 -13.25
N THR A 227 -26.88 -47.21 -14.55
CA THR A 227 -26.00 -46.32 -15.33
C THR A 227 -26.85 -45.58 -16.34
N PRO A 228 -26.66 -44.26 -16.49
CA PRO A 228 -26.91 -43.63 -17.78
C PRO A 228 -25.59 -43.09 -18.35
N THR A 229 -25.07 -43.80 -19.34
CA THR A 229 -24.29 -43.15 -20.39
C THR A 229 -25.29 -42.51 -21.33
N GLU A 230 -25.17 -41.19 -21.55
CA GLU A 230 -25.44 -40.54 -22.82
C GLU A 230 -24.59 -39.27 -22.87
N ALA A 231 -24.10 -38.94 -24.06
CA ALA A 231 -23.40 -37.70 -24.34
C ALA A 231 -23.82 -37.23 -25.74
N PRO A 232 -24.27 -35.97 -25.87
CA PRO A 232 -24.14 -35.23 -27.11
C PRO A 232 -23.05 -34.17 -26.97
N ALA A 233 -22.22 -34.03 -28.00
CA ALA A 233 -21.56 -32.77 -28.27
C ALA A 233 -22.53 -31.86 -29.05
N GLU A 234 -22.48 -30.55 -28.82
CA GLU A 234 -22.58 -29.47 -29.82
C GLU A 234 -22.41 -28.11 -29.13
N ALA A 235 -22.12 -27.06 -29.89
CA ALA A 235 -21.67 -25.76 -29.35
C ALA A 235 -22.79 -24.82 -28.85
N PRO A 236 -22.51 -23.93 -27.86
CA PRO A 236 -23.39 -22.83 -27.52
C PRO A 236 -23.19 -21.63 -28.45
N SER A 237 -24.29 -21.15 -29.05
CA SER A 237 -24.39 -19.82 -29.68
C SER A 237 -25.53 -19.02 -29.03
N GLU A 238 -25.56 -17.72 -29.30
CA GLU A 238 -26.58 -16.73 -28.93
C GLU A 238 -26.78 -16.36 -27.44
N THR A 239 -26.18 -15.23 -27.08
CA THR A 239 -26.87 -13.99 -26.68
C THR A 239 -28.13 -14.07 -25.79
N PRO A 240 -28.03 -13.70 -24.49
CA PRO A 240 -29.16 -13.29 -23.66
C PRO A 240 -29.38 -11.76 -23.73
N ALA A 241 -30.60 -11.32 -24.08
CA ALA A 241 -30.97 -9.90 -24.07
C ALA A 241 -31.28 -9.38 -22.64
N GLU A 242 -30.96 -8.11 -22.35
CA GLU A 242 -31.23 -7.49 -21.05
C GLU A 242 -32.74 -7.34 -20.78
N THR A 243 -33.17 -7.60 -19.54
CA THR A 243 -34.53 -7.32 -19.05
C THR A 243 -34.49 -6.14 -18.09
N ALA A 244 -35.16 -5.05 -18.43
CA ALA A 244 -35.15 -3.81 -17.64
C ALA A 244 -36.02 -3.93 -16.35
N PRO A 245 -35.53 -3.44 -15.19
CA PRO A 245 -36.33 -3.38 -13.97
C PRO A 245 -37.23 -2.14 -13.93
N SER A 246 -38.52 -2.32 -13.64
CA SER A 246 -39.48 -1.21 -13.49
C SER A 246 -39.38 -0.53 -12.13
N THR A 247 -39.32 0.80 -12.11
CA THR A 247 -39.46 1.61 -10.89
C THR A 247 -40.92 1.73 -10.45
N PRO A 248 -41.24 1.63 -9.15
CA PRO A 248 -42.51 2.10 -8.62
C PRO A 248 -42.49 3.62 -8.42
N SER A 249 -43.64 4.27 -8.57
CA SER A 249 -43.89 5.62 -8.06
C SER A 249 -45.32 5.69 -7.55
N ASP A 250 -45.47 6.04 -6.27
CA ASP A 250 -46.77 6.31 -5.66
C ASP A 250 -47.31 7.66 -6.15
N THR A 251 -48.61 7.73 -6.47
CA THR A 251 -49.47 8.91 -6.26
C THR A 251 -50.94 8.48 -6.40
N GLU A 252 -51.77 8.83 -5.43
CA GLU A 252 -53.23 8.64 -5.46
C GLU A 252 -53.89 9.76 -6.29
N GLY A 253 -54.97 9.48 -7.05
CA GLY A 253 -55.57 10.52 -7.90
C GLY A 253 -56.78 10.12 -8.76
N THR A 254 -57.90 9.78 -8.12
CA THR A 254 -59.23 9.58 -8.70
C THR A 254 -59.68 10.69 -9.68
N ASP A 255 -60.14 10.36 -10.90
CA ASP A 255 -61.58 10.39 -11.27
C ASP A 255 -61.89 9.78 -12.67
N ALA A 256 -63.14 9.84 -13.13
CA ALA A 256 -63.71 8.96 -14.18
C ALA A 256 -64.03 9.60 -15.57
N GLN A 257 -64.60 8.77 -16.46
CA GLN A 257 -65.21 9.04 -17.80
C GLN A 257 -64.27 9.30 -19.01
N GLU A 258 -64.68 9.16 -20.28
CA GLU A 258 -65.64 8.26 -20.98
C GLU A 258 -65.55 8.46 -22.52
N ALA A 259 -65.53 7.35 -23.29
CA ALA A 259 -65.85 7.20 -24.73
C ALA A 259 -65.08 7.93 -25.88
N ASP A 260 -65.08 7.22 -27.02
CA ASP A 260 -65.23 7.64 -28.44
C ASP A 260 -64.18 8.43 -29.29
N VAL A 261 -63.67 7.68 -30.29
CA VAL A 261 -63.80 7.89 -31.76
C VAL A 261 -63.00 8.98 -32.53
N ALA A 262 -62.15 8.50 -33.45
CA ALA A 262 -61.67 9.09 -34.73
C ALA A 262 -60.94 10.46 -34.68
N SER A 263 -60.09 10.90 -35.62
CA SER A 263 -59.89 10.69 -37.08
C SER A 263 -58.46 11.24 -37.43
N GLU A 264 -57.78 11.13 -38.59
CA GLU A 264 -58.03 10.48 -39.89
C GLU A 264 -56.74 10.44 -40.78
N THR A 265 -56.77 9.64 -41.86
CA THR A 265 -56.03 9.77 -43.15
C THR A 265 -54.49 9.59 -43.28
N GLY A 266 -54.11 8.94 -44.39
CA GLY A 266 -52.73 8.72 -44.89
C GLY A 266 -52.20 7.30 -44.59
N LEU A 267 -52.27 6.27 -45.45
CA LEU A 267 -52.36 6.16 -46.93
C LEU A 267 -51.18 6.85 -47.65
N THR A 268 -50.35 6.17 -48.47
CA THR A 268 -50.45 4.87 -49.18
C THR A 268 -49.17 4.01 -48.97
N GLU A 269 -49.26 2.69 -48.71
CA GLU A 269 -49.12 1.55 -49.67
C GLU A 269 -47.73 1.48 -50.37
N GLN A 270 -46.89 0.48 -50.06
CA GLN A 270 -46.67 -0.84 -50.75
C GLN A 270 -45.82 -0.72 -52.04
N GLU A 271 -45.01 -1.70 -52.49
CA GLU A 271 -45.07 -3.18 -52.38
C GLU A 271 -43.71 -3.89 -52.06
N ALA A 272 -43.80 -5.22 -51.86
CA ALA A 272 -42.84 -6.35 -52.05
C ALA A 272 -41.30 -6.10 -52.15
N ALA A 273 -40.37 -6.83 -51.49
CA ALA A 273 -40.31 -8.18 -50.87
C ALA A 273 -40.13 -9.40 -51.81
N VAL A 274 -39.43 -10.43 -51.29
CA VAL A 274 -39.25 -11.84 -51.77
C VAL A 274 -37.99 -12.18 -52.62
N GLU A 275 -37.05 -12.91 -51.98
CA GLU A 275 -36.24 -14.09 -52.42
C GLU A 275 -35.44 -14.08 -53.77
N GLU A 276 -34.39 -14.90 -54.01
CA GLU A 276 -33.38 -15.64 -53.21
C GLU A 276 -32.34 -16.24 -54.22
N GLN A 277 -31.21 -16.80 -53.73
CA GLN A 277 -30.40 -17.93 -54.28
C GLN A 277 -28.90 -17.68 -54.55
N GLU A 278 -28.12 -18.76 -54.31
CA GLU A 278 -26.66 -18.86 -54.38
C GLU A 278 -26.17 -19.43 -55.73
N ALA A 279 -24.86 -19.30 -56.04
CA ALA A 279 -23.97 -20.46 -56.31
C ALA A 279 -22.56 -20.10 -56.87
N VAL A 280 -21.55 -20.24 -56.03
CA VAL A 280 -20.17 -20.76 -56.23
C VAL A 280 -19.68 -21.13 -57.65
N GLN A 281 -18.49 -20.65 -58.06
CA GLN A 281 -17.37 -21.48 -58.62
C GLN A 281 -16.02 -20.73 -58.78
N SER A 282 -14.91 -21.47 -58.62
CA SER A 282 -13.48 -21.10 -58.87
C SER A 282 -12.92 -21.96 -60.04
N PRO A 283 -11.68 -21.80 -60.60
CA PRO A 283 -10.41 -22.07 -59.87
C PRO A 283 -9.04 -21.46 -60.37
N GLU A 284 -8.02 -21.51 -59.49
CA GLU A 284 -6.58 -21.86 -59.68
C GLU A 284 -5.48 -21.09 -60.48
N GLN A 285 -4.26 -21.13 -59.87
CA GLN A 285 -2.85 -21.11 -60.40
C GLN A 285 -2.19 -19.81 -60.98
N SER A 286 -0.85 -19.59 -60.96
CA SER A 286 0.31 -20.05 -60.12
C SER A 286 1.65 -19.36 -60.55
N VAL A 287 2.77 -19.56 -59.79
CA VAL A 287 4.22 -19.23 -60.05
C VAL A 287 4.60 -17.73 -59.91
N LEU A 288 5.60 -17.22 -59.12
CA LEU A 288 7.07 -17.46 -58.89
C LEU A 288 7.99 -16.96 -60.07
N GLU A 289 9.29 -16.61 -60.02
CA GLU A 289 10.50 -16.62 -59.13
C GLU A 289 11.43 -15.40 -59.51
N THR A 290 12.61 -15.01 -58.95
CA THR A 290 13.33 -15.02 -57.64
C THR A 290 14.67 -14.20 -57.81
N GLU A 291 15.45 -13.92 -56.74
CA GLU A 291 16.90 -13.46 -56.69
C GLU A 291 17.35 -11.96 -56.75
N THR A 292 18.45 -11.69 -56.03
CA THR A 292 19.28 -10.46 -55.89
C THR A 292 20.71 -10.72 -56.45
N PRO A 293 21.55 -9.75 -56.90
CA PRO A 293 22.47 -9.04 -55.97
C PRO A 293 23.12 -7.68 -56.43
N ALA A 294 23.89 -7.07 -55.51
CA ALA A 294 25.17 -6.32 -55.62
C ALA A 294 25.49 -5.25 -56.73
N GLU A 295 25.80 -4.02 -56.25
CA GLU A 295 27.07 -3.22 -56.37
C GLU A 295 27.84 -2.99 -57.71
N THR A 296 28.66 -1.91 -57.72
CA THR A 296 29.83 -1.61 -58.60
C THR A 296 29.69 -0.59 -59.76
N GLN A 297 30.01 0.69 -59.44
CA GLN A 297 30.92 1.66 -60.11
C GLN A 297 30.75 2.25 -61.55
N ASP A 298 31.32 3.46 -61.68
CA ASP A 298 32.00 4.14 -62.81
C ASP A 298 31.25 4.76 -64.04
N ASP A 299 31.10 6.09 -63.95
CA ASP A 299 31.66 7.14 -64.85
C ASP A 299 31.15 7.46 -66.29
N ILE A 300 30.43 8.60 -66.41
CA ILE A 300 30.43 9.67 -67.48
C ILE A 300 30.14 9.27 -68.98
N PRO A 301 30.03 10.18 -70.00
CA PRO A 301 30.14 11.66 -70.04
C PRO A 301 29.08 12.47 -70.87
N ALA A 302 29.21 13.82 -70.78
CA ALA A 302 29.12 14.83 -71.86
C ALA A 302 27.78 15.53 -72.28
N SER A 303 28.00 16.73 -72.87
CA SER A 303 27.08 17.73 -73.47
C SER A 303 26.14 18.50 -72.50
N GLU A 304 26.04 19.84 -72.53
CA GLU A 304 26.62 20.86 -73.44
C GLU A 304 26.97 22.18 -72.68
N THR A 305 27.76 23.06 -73.31
CA THR A 305 28.40 24.26 -72.71
C THR A 305 28.53 25.43 -73.71
N PRO A 306 28.97 26.65 -73.30
CA PRO A 306 28.80 27.33 -72.02
C PRO A 306 27.94 28.62 -72.27
N PRO A 307 28.41 29.89 -72.45
CA PRO A 307 29.62 30.64 -72.02
C PRO A 307 29.28 31.57 -70.79
N THR A 308 30.12 32.36 -70.10
CA THR A 308 31.50 32.91 -70.22
C THR A 308 31.75 34.03 -71.27
N THR A 309 32.77 34.88 -71.16
CA THR A 309 33.67 35.18 -70.00
C THR A 309 33.48 36.67 -69.60
N GLU A 310 34.40 37.59 -69.29
CA GLU A 310 35.87 37.74 -69.10
C GLU A 310 36.07 38.93 -68.11
N THR A 311 37.23 39.34 -67.55
CA THR A 311 38.64 39.30 -67.97
C THR A 311 39.56 39.33 -66.72
N THR A 312 40.89 39.30 -66.90
CA THR A 312 41.91 39.59 -65.87
C THR A 312 43.00 40.48 -66.47
N PRO A 313 43.58 41.45 -65.74
CA PRO A 313 44.94 41.34 -65.19
C PRO A 313 45.00 41.89 -63.73
N GLU A 314 46.11 42.18 -63.03
CA GLU A 314 47.57 42.21 -63.32
C GLU A 314 48.41 41.97 -62.03
N VAL A 315 49.74 41.89 -62.14
CA VAL A 315 50.74 41.65 -61.05
C VAL A 315 52.01 42.46 -61.42
N PRO A 316 52.66 43.28 -60.55
CA PRO A 316 53.41 42.79 -59.36
C PRO A 316 53.67 43.76 -58.16
N GLU A 317 54.38 43.23 -57.14
CA GLU A 317 55.34 43.87 -56.18
C GLU A 317 54.93 44.97 -55.16
N SER A 318 55.00 44.64 -53.85
CA SER A 318 55.97 45.16 -52.85
C SER A 318 55.42 45.30 -51.38
N GLU A 319 56.36 45.34 -50.42
CA GLU A 319 56.29 45.86 -49.02
C GLU A 319 55.32 45.26 -47.96
N ALA A 320 55.78 44.16 -47.35
CA ALA A 320 56.00 43.97 -45.90
C ALA A 320 54.89 44.21 -44.82
N THR A 321 54.42 43.07 -44.24
CA THR A 321 53.93 42.88 -42.84
C THR A 321 52.63 43.58 -42.37
N PRO A 322 51.96 43.12 -41.29
CA PRO A 322 52.30 42.04 -40.34
C PRO A 322 51.39 40.79 -40.41
N GLN A 323 51.56 39.88 -39.44
CA GLN A 323 50.79 38.63 -39.30
C GLN A 323 49.30 38.88 -38.96
N PRO A 324 48.40 37.91 -39.23
CA PRO A 324 47.05 37.94 -38.69
C PRO A 324 47.09 38.01 -37.16
N ILE A 325 46.39 38.99 -36.59
CA ILE A 325 46.24 39.11 -35.14
C ILE A 325 45.42 37.91 -34.65
N LEU A 326 46.08 37.01 -33.91
CA LEU A 326 45.38 36.08 -33.03
C LEU A 326 44.39 36.88 -32.19
N PRO A 327 43.09 36.52 -32.11
CA PRO A 327 42.18 37.16 -31.19
C PRO A 327 42.77 36.99 -29.79
N GLY A 328 43.28 38.09 -29.23
CA GLY A 328 44.04 38.05 -27.99
C GLY A 328 43.18 37.44 -26.91
N SER A 329 43.78 36.58 -26.09
CA SER A 329 43.13 36.10 -24.87
C SER A 329 42.73 37.31 -24.03
N THR A 330 41.46 37.67 -24.06
CA THR A 330 40.85 38.49 -23.03
C THR A 330 41.02 37.71 -21.74
N GLN A 331 42.06 38.05 -20.98
CA GLN A 331 42.20 37.61 -19.61
C GLN A 331 40.86 37.91 -18.94
N ALA A 332 40.21 36.88 -18.39
CA ALA A 332 39.03 37.06 -17.60
C ALA A 332 39.44 37.95 -16.42
N THR A 333 39.08 39.23 -16.50
CA THR A 333 39.26 40.15 -15.38
C THR A 333 38.33 39.66 -14.30
N ASP A 334 38.87 38.95 -13.30
CA ASP A 334 38.09 38.55 -12.14
C ASP A 334 37.51 39.82 -11.53
N PHE A 335 36.20 40.00 -11.69
CA PHE A 335 35.55 41.28 -11.41
C PHE A 335 35.50 41.60 -9.91
N GLY A 336 36.05 40.73 -9.03
CA GLY A 336 35.97 40.87 -7.58
C GLY A 336 34.54 40.71 -7.04
N ILE A 337 33.63 40.16 -7.85
CA ILE A 337 32.24 39.89 -7.47
C ILE A 337 32.20 38.55 -6.72
N ASN A 338 32.11 38.60 -5.39
CA ASN A 338 31.93 37.41 -4.57
C ASN A 338 30.43 37.11 -4.42
N VAL A 339 30.03 35.86 -4.61
CA VAL A 339 28.64 35.40 -4.41
C VAL A 339 28.61 34.52 -3.17
N ALA A 340 27.80 34.89 -2.18
CA ALA A 340 27.72 34.18 -0.90
C ALA A 340 26.26 33.88 -0.50
N LEU A 341 26.07 32.89 0.37
CA LEU A 341 24.80 32.58 1.00
C LEU A 341 24.60 33.44 2.26
N ASP A 342 23.55 34.25 2.27
CA ASP A 342 23.12 35.09 3.39
C ASP A 342 21.69 34.72 3.80
N ASN A 343 21.54 34.09 4.97
CA ASN A 343 20.25 33.73 5.56
C ASN A 343 19.28 33.03 4.57
N GLY A 344 19.80 32.07 3.79
CA GLY A 344 19.04 31.30 2.81
C GLY A 344 18.84 31.97 1.44
N SER A 345 19.36 33.19 1.25
CA SER A 345 19.28 33.99 0.01
C SER A 345 20.69 34.22 -0.54
N TYR A 346 20.86 34.37 -1.86
CA TYR A 346 22.19 34.61 -2.42
C TYR A 346 22.43 36.10 -2.66
N VAL A 347 23.62 36.58 -2.26
CA VAL A 347 24.03 37.97 -2.43
C VAL A 347 25.35 38.02 -3.18
N ALA A 348 25.38 38.75 -4.29
CA ALA A 348 26.63 39.12 -4.94
C ALA A 348 27.13 40.45 -4.40
N THR A 349 28.41 40.53 -4.06
CA THR A 349 29.05 41.75 -3.56
C THR A 349 30.30 42.09 -4.37
N LEU A 350 30.44 43.38 -4.71
CA LEU A 350 31.61 43.96 -5.35
C LEU A 350 32.23 44.96 -4.37
N LEU A 351 33.48 44.73 -3.95
CA LEU A 351 34.16 45.56 -2.93
C LEU A 351 33.33 45.73 -1.63
N GLY A 352 32.56 44.70 -1.27
CA GLY A 352 31.66 44.71 -0.11
C GLY A 352 30.33 45.46 -0.29
N GLN A 353 30.03 45.99 -1.49
CA GLN A 353 28.72 46.56 -1.82
C GLN A 353 27.86 45.54 -2.59
N PRO A 354 26.55 45.38 -2.28
CA PRO A 354 25.69 44.44 -3.00
C PRO A 354 25.47 44.87 -4.46
N VAL A 355 25.66 43.94 -5.38
CA VAL A 355 25.43 44.11 -6.83
C VAL A 355 24.04 43.63 -7.20
N TRP A 356 23.69 42.42 -6.74
CA TRP A 356 22.38 41.80 -6.89
C TRP A 356 22.09 40.88 -5.70
N ARG A 357 20.81 40.58 -5.48
CA ARG A 357 20.34 39.67 -4.43
C ARG A 357 19.23 38.78 -4.99
N LEU A 358 19.28 37.50 -4.66
CA LEU A 358 18.30 36.49 -5.06
C LEU A 358 17.68 35.84 -3.81
N ASP A 359 16.60 36.46 -3.31
CA ASP A 359 15.76 35.90 -2.27
C ASP A 359 14.85 34.78 -2.82
N PHE A 360 14.42 33.88 -1.93
CA PHE A 360 13.49 32.79 -2.23
C PHE A 360 12.41 32.67 -1.14
N PRO A 361 11.12 32.45 -1.50
CA PRO A 361 10.05 32.18 -0.54
C PRO A 361 10.31 30.97 0.37
N LEU A 362 9.65 30.93 1.52
CA LEU A 362 9.63 29.74 2.39
C LEU A 362 9.08 28.52 1.65
N ASN A 363 9.43 27.32 2.12
CA ASN A 363 8.97 26.03 1.57
C ASN A 363 9.39 25.76 0.11
N SER A 364 10.47 26.39 -0.37
CA SER A 364 11.07 26.14 -1.69
C SER A 364 12.43 25.43 -1.62
N GLY A 365 12.52 24.42 -0.74
CA GLY A 365 13.76 23.69 -0.45
C GLY A 365 14.80 24.50 0.34
N ALA A 366 15.89 23.84 0.73
CA ALA A 366 17.05 24.49 1.34
C ALA A 366 18.01 25.04 0.26
N SER A 367 18.87 25.98 0.65
CA SER A 367 19.98 26.48 -0.15
C SER A 367 21.28 25.78 0.24
N ALA A 368 22.10 25.40 -0.76
CA ALA A 368 23.49 24.98 -0.58
C ALA A 368 24.45 26.18 -0.77
N GLU A 369 25.71 26.05 -0.34
CA GLU A 369 26.72 27.08 -0.63
C GLU A 369 26.96 27.21 -2.16
N PRO A 370 27.27 28.42 -2.66
CA PRO A 370 27.43 28.67 -4.08
C PRO A 370 28.82 28.27 -4.58
N LEU A 371 28.89 27.61 -5.74
CA LEU A 371 30.14 27.45 -6.48
C LEU A 371 30.27 28.56 -7.53
N VAL A 372 31.42 29.23 -7.59
CA VAL A 372 31.71 30.26 -8.60
C VAL A 372 32.84 29.78 -9.51
N VAL A 373 32.61 29.79 -10.83
CA VAL A 373 33.61 29.43 -11.84
C VAL A 373 33.54 30.47 -12.95
N ASP A 374 34.66 31.15 -13.20
CA ASP A 374 34.81 32.22 -14.21
C ASP A 374 33.71 33.31 -14.11
N ASP A 375 32.81 33.38 -15.10
CA ASP A 375 31.69 34.32 -15.19
C ASP A 375 30.34 33.73 -14.73
N ARG A 376 30.33 32.49 -14.25
CA ARG A 376 29.14 31.76 -13.79
C ARG A 376 29.11 31.58 -12.27
N ALA A 377 27.90 31.56 -11.71
CA ALA A 377 27.63 31.11 -10.35
C ALA A 377 26.61 29.97 -10.38
N TYR A 378 26.90 28.89 -9.66
CA TYR A 378 26.07 27.69 -9.52
C TYR A 378 25.45 27.67 -8.13
N LEU A 379 24.12 27.75 -8.05
CA LEU A 379 23.37 27.89 -6.80
C LEU A 379 22.46 26.68 -6.59
N GLY A 380 22.65 25.93 -5.50
CA GLY A 380 21.82 24.77 -5.17
C GLY A 380 20.57 25.17 -4.40
N ARG A 381 19.38 25.02 -4.98
CA ARG A 381 18.10 25.35 -4.33
C ARG A 381 17.08 24.23 -4.45
N GLY A 382 16.68 23.64 -3.32
CA GLY A 382 15.87 22.44 -3.32
C GLY A 382 16.57 21.32 -4.09
N ASN A 383 15.87 20.65 -5.00
CA ASN A 383 16.44 19.67 -5.92
C ASN A 383 16.89 20.29 -7.26
N HIS A 384 17.32 21.55 -7.26
CA HIS A 384 17.79 22.24 -8.47
C HIS A 384 19.19 22.80 -8.30
N VAL A 385 19.95 22.84 -9.40
CA VAL A 385 21.11 23.73 -9.54
C VAL A 385 20.77 24.79 -10.58
N LEU A 386 20.81 26.05 -10.16
CA LEU A 386 20.63 27.22 -11.02
C LEU A 386 22.01 27.68 -11.50
N VAL A 387 22.15 27.94 -12.80
CA VAL A 387 23.36 28.54 -13.40
C VAL A 387 23.07 30.00 -13.72
N LEU A 388 23.79 30.92 -13.10
CA LEU A 388 23.60 32.35 -13.23
C LEU A 388 24.80 33.01 -13.90
N ASN A 389 24.56 34.12 -14.60
CA ASN A 389 25.63 35.06 -14.93
C ASN A 389 26.04 35.85 -13.67
N ARG A 390 27.30 35.68 -13.24
CA ARG A 390 27.87 36.21 -11.99
C ARG A 390 27.73 37.73 -11.86
N ALA A 391 27.79 38.48 -12.96
CA ALA A 391 27.71 39.93 -12.95
C ALA A 391 26.28 40.49 -12.83
N THR A 392 25.27 39.81 -13.38
CA THR A 392 23.89 40.30 -13.46
C THR A 392 22.90 39.63 -12.50
N GLY A 393 23.19 38.41 -12.05
CA GLY A 393 22.26 37.63 -11.22
C GLY A 393 21.11 36.96 -12.00
N ASN A 394 21.09 37.11 -13.33
CA ASN A 394 20.11 36.46 -14.18
C ASN A 394 20.38 34.96 -14.29
N VAL A 395 19.34 34.15 -14.10
CA VAL A 395 19.37 32.69 -14.23
C VAL A 395 19.36 32.31 -15.71
N LEU A 396 20.43 31.69 -16.16
CA LEU A 396 20.61 31.23 -17.54
C LEU A 396 19.98 29.84 -17.74
N MET A 397 20.23 28.93 -16.79
CA MET A 397 19.85 27.51 -16.87
C MET A 397 19.47 26.96 -15.48
N ARG A 398 18.69 25.88 -15.45
CA ARG A 398 18.28 25.20 -14.22
C ARG A 398 18.25 23.68 -14.44
N HIS A 399 19.17 22.97 -13.81
CA HIS A 399 19.23 21.51 -13.83
C HIS A 399 18.36 20.94 -12.71
N ARG A 400 17.69 19.80 -12.97
CA ARG A 400 16.85 19.09 -11.99
C ARG A 400 17.60 17.86 -11.48
N LEU A 401 17.70 17.73 -10.18
CA LEU A 401 18.42 16.68 -9.45
C LEU A 401 17.40 15.76 -8.74
N PRO A 402 17.76 14.50 -8.41
CA PRO A 402 16.80 13.55 -7.84
C PRO A 402 16.38 13.86 -6.39
N ALA A 403 17.18 14.60 -5.63
CA ALA A 403 16.94 14.92 -4.23
C ALA A 403 17.50 16.31 -3.86
N GLN A 404 17.39 16.73 -2.59
CA GLN A 404 17.85 18.05 -2.12
C GLN A 404 19.36 18.23 -2.36
N VAL A 405 19.76 19.28 -3.06
CA VAL A 405 21.18 19.64 -3.24
C VAL A 405 21.74 20.12 -1.91
N VAL A 406 22.89 19.56 -1.48
CA VAL A 406 23.55 19.95 -0.22
C VAL A 406 24.98 20.45 -0.42
N ALA A 407 25.65 20.10 -1.52
CA ALA A 407 26.94 20.65 -1.92
C ALA A 407 27.05 20.71 -3.45
N ILE A 408 27.91 21.61 -3.94
CA ILE A 408 28.29 21.75 -5.35
C ILE A 408 29.80 21.96 -5.40
N GLU A 409 30.51 21.08 -6.11
CA GLU A 409 31.97 21.12 -6.24
C GLU A 409 32.37 21.19 -7.73
N ALA A 410 33.55 21.75 -8.00
CA ALA A 410 34.10 21.78 -9.36
C ALA A 410 34.48 20.35 -9.77
N ALA A 411 34.05 19.91 -10.96
CA ALA A 411 34.13 18.49 -11.31
C ALA A 411 35.56 17.93 -11.31
N SER A 412 35.69 16.70 -10.84
CA SER A 412 36.97 15.99 -10.72
C SER A 412 37.71 15.87 -12.06
N LEU A 413 39.05 15.93 -12.00
CA LEU A 413 39.95 15.86 -13.16
C LEU A 413 39.66 14.64 -14.05
N GLY A 414 39.19 14.90 -15.27
CA GLY A 414 38.80 13.88 -16.26
C GLY A 414 37.37 14.03 -16.78
N THR A 415 36.53 14.81 -16.10
CA THR A 415 35.15 15.14 -16.51
C THR A 415 35.14 16.14 -17.66
N GLN A 416 34.01 16.27 -18.38
CA GLN A 416 33.87 17.24 -19.48
C GLN A 416 34.08 18.69 -19.02
N PRO A 417 34.67 19.58 -19.85
CA PRO A 417 34.80 21.00 -19.52
C PRO A 417 33.44 21.63 -19.19
N GLY A 418 33.37 22.37 -18.08
CA GLY A 418 32.13 23.00 -17.60
C GLY A 418 31.22 22.11 -16.75
N ALA A 419 31.59 20.85 -16.50
CA ALA A 419 30.87 19.99 -15.56
C ALA A 419 31.10 20.40 -14.08
N ILE A 420 30.15 20.02 -13.23
CA ILE A 420 30.19 20.15 -11.77
C ILE A 420 29.77 18.83 -11.12
N ASP A 421 30.33 18.53 -9.95
CA ASP A 421 29.91 17.38 -9.13
C ASP A 421 28.95 17.90 -8.05
N VAL A 422 27.75 17.28 -7.94
CA VAL A 422 26.66 17.78 -7.08
C VAL A 422 26.24 16.72 -6.07
N THR A 423 26.54 16.92 -4.79
CA THR A 423 26.04 16.04 -3.73
C THR A 423 24.58 16.36 -3.43
N VAL A 424 23.71 15.36 -3.55
CA VAL A 424 22.32 15.41 -3.09
C VAL A 424 22.11 14.57 -1.84
N GLU A 425 21.16 14.97 -0.99
CA GLU A 425 20.72 14.23 0.19
C GLU A 425 19.24 13.84 0.04
N TYR A 426 18.96 12.54 0.20
CA TYR A 426 17.62 11.95 0.16
C TYR A 426 16.94 12.01 1.54
N SER A 427 15.62 11.87 1.58
CA SER A 427 14.74 11.93 2.76
C SER A 427 15.00 10.86 3.84
N ASN A 428 15.94 9.94 3.60
CA ASN A 428 16.46 8.99 4.59
C ASN A 428 17.89 9.32 5.08
N GLY A 429 18.43 10.50 4.74
CA GLY A 429 19.80 10.92 5.05
C GLY A 429 20.89 10.30 4.17
N THR A 430 20.54 9.50 3.15
CA THR A 430 21.54 8.98 2.21
C THR A 430 22.03 10.11 1.30
N ARG A 431 23.34 10.24 1.16
CA ARG A 431 23.95 11.15 0.18
C ARG A 431 24.39 10.40 -1.08
N GLN A 432 24.33 11.09 -2.22
CA GLN A 432 24.78 10.60 -3.52
C GLN A 432 25.34 11.76 -4.33
N ASP A 433 26.49 11.54 -4.97
CA ASP A 433 27.07 12.52 -5.89
C ASP A 433 26.53 12.30 -7.31
N VAL A 434 26.20 13.41 -7.99
CA VAL A 434 25.61 13.43 -9.32
C VAL A 434 26.42 14.38 -10.19
N ALA A 435 27.12 13.84 -11.19
CA ALA A 435 27.80 14.66 -12.19
C ALA A 435 26.77 15.40 -13.07
N VAL A 436 26.90 16.72 -13.15
CA VAL A 436 26.03 17.60 -13.95
C VAL A 436 26.87 18.32 -15.01
N SER A 437 26.42 18.23 -16.24
CA SER A 437 26.97 18.93 -17.41
C SER A 437 26.12 20.15 -17.78
N ASP A 438 26.59 20.96 -18.73
CA ASP A 438 25.77 22.02 -19.38
C ASP A 438 24.41 21.50 -19.89
N ALA A 439 24.30 20.20 -20.26
CA ALA A 439 23.04 19.59 -20.69
C ALA A 439 22.13 19.13 -19.54
N GLY A 440 22.63 19.04 -18.30
CA GLY A 440 21.94 18.40 -17.18
C GLY A 440 22.74 17.25 -16.52
N PRO A 441 22.14 16.55 -15.54
CA PRO A 441 22.74 15.37 -14.94
C PRO A 441 22.99 14.29 -15.99
N VAL A 442 24.15 13.62 -15.91
CA VAL A 442 24.58 12.61 -16.88
C VAL A 442 23.68 11.36 -16.88
N LEU A 443 22.97 11.11 -15.77
CA LEU A 443 22.02 10.01 -15.61
C LEU A 443 20.63 10.53 -15.22
N SER A 444 19.59 10.04 -15.90
CA SER A 444 18.18 10.30 -15.58
C SER A 444 17.72 9.48 -14.36
N LEU A 445 18.27 9.83 -13.19
CA LEU A 445 17.94 9.20 -11.92
C LEU A 445 16.46 9.42 -11.53
N ALA A 446 15.93 8.49 -10.75
CA ALA A 446 14.62 8.58 -10.11
C ALA A 446 14.67 9.53 -8.90
N PHE A 447 13.63 10.36 -8.76
CA PHE A 447 13.49 11.35 -7.68
C PHE A 447 13.14 10.69 -6.35
N ASP A 448 13.48 11.37 -5.25
CA ASP A 448 13.07 11.02 -3.90
C ASP A 448 11.54 10.93 -3.79
N PRO A 449 10.96 9.88 -3.17
CA PRO A 449 9.52 9.77 -2.99
C PRO A 449 8.89 10.82 -2.04
N ASP A 450 9.68 11.64 -1.33
CA ASP A 450 9.20 12.74 -0.46
C ASP A 450 8.25 13.73 -1.19
N PRO A 451 6.96 13.83 -0.81
CA PRO A 451 6.01 14.76 -1.38
C PRO A 451 6.42 16.25 -1.35
N ALA A 452 7.31 16.66 -0.44
CA ALA A 452 7.74 18.05 -0.31
C ALA A 452 8.52 18.55 -1.54
N LEU A 453 9.40 17.72 -2.11
CA LEU A 453 10.25 18.02 -3.27
C LEU A 453 9.42 18.57 -4.44
N TYR A 454 8.29 17.90 -4.72
CA TYR A 454 7.38 18.19 -5.83
C TYR A 454 6.62 19.51 -5.69
N GLY A 455 6.69 20.18 -4.52
CA GLY A 455 6.10 21.50 -4.29
C GLY A 455 7.07 22.67 -4.51
N TRP A 456 8.38 22.46 -4.38
CA TRP A 456 9.35 23.55 -4.18
C TRP A 456 9.38 24.58 -5.32
N LEU A 457 9.38 24.13 -6.57
CA LEU A 457 9.45 25.03 -7.74
C LEU A 457 8.20 25.92 -7.88
N ARG A 458 7.04 25.47 -7.36
CA ARG A 458 5.81 26.28 -7.29
C ARG A 458 5.80 27.23 -6.11
N ALA A 459 6.46 26.86 -5.01
CA ALA A 459 6.69 27.74 -3.86
C ALA A 459 7.65 28.88 -4.21
N GLU A 460 8.70 28.63 -5.01
CA GLU A 460 9.59 29.68 -5.54
C GLU A 460 8.84 30.77 -6.30
N ALA A 461 7.76 30.41 -7.00
CA ALA A 461 6.95 31.35 -7.80
C ALA A 461 5.95 32.17 -6.96
N GLN A 462 5.86 31.97 -5.64
CA GLN A 462 5.00 32.75 -4.75
C GLN A 462 5.67 34.10 -4.36
N VAL A 463 5.92 34.93 -5.37
CA VAL A 463 6.56 36.25 -5.25
C VAL A 463 5.56 37.39 -5.43
N ALA A 464 5.91 38.59 -4.96
CA ALA A 464 5.04 39.77 -5.02
C ALA A 464 4.79 40.28 -6.45
N ASP A 465 5.81 40.24 -7.31
CA ASP A 465 5.68 40.49 -8.75
C ASP A 465 6.30 39.31 -9.54
N PRO A 466 5.47 38.41 -10.08
CA PRO A 466 5.94 37.31 -10.92
C PRO A 466 6.50 37.74 -12.27
N VAL A 467 6.10 38.91 -12.80
CA VAL A 467 6.52 39.41 -14.12
C VAL A 467 7.93 39.99 -14.02
N GLU A 468 8.23 40.77 -12.98
CA GLU A 468 9.59 41.23 -12.68
C GLU A 468 10.52 40.05 -12.39
N ARG A 469 10.10 39.10 -11.52
CA ARG A 469 10.93 37.93 -11.20
C ARG A 469 11.18 37.04 -12.41
N LEU A 470 10.27 36.97 -13.39
CA LEU A 470 10.45 36.21 -14.64
C LEU A 470 11.54 36.80 -15.56
N LEU A 471 11.87 38.09 -15.42
CA LEU A 471 13.01 38.69 -16.13
C LEU A 471 14.37 38.24 -15.55
N VAL A 472 14.40 37.92 -14.26
CA VAL A 472 15.60 37.44 -13.55
C VAL A 472 15.71 35.91 -13.63
N ASP A 473 14.60 35.19 -13.47
CA ASP A 473 14.53 33.72 -13.63
C ASP A 473 13.51 33.30 -14.71
N PRO A 474 13.91 33.28 -15.99
CA PRO A 474 13.11 32.74 -17.09
C PRO A 474 13.13 31.20 -17.15
N THR A 475 13.64 30.50 -16.14
CA THR A 475 13.77 29.02 -16.14
C THR A 475 12.66 28.32 -15.35
N ASN A 476 12.07 28.98 -14.35
CA ASN A 476 11.00 28.40 -13.54
C ASN A 476 9.63 28.47 -14.26
N PRO A 477 9.01 27.32 -14.65
CA PRO A 477 7.74 27.32 -15.37
C PRO A 477 6.57 27.91 -14.56
N TRP A 478 6.62 27.87 -13.23
CA TRP A 478 5.55 28.40 -12.38
C TRP A 478 5.54 29.93 -12.30
N LEU A 479 6.67 30.62 -12.58
CA LEU A 479 6.66 32.07 -12.75
C LEU A 479 5.85 32.50 -13.97
N TYR A 480 5.92 31.76 -15.08
CA TYR A 480 5.07 31.98 -16.25
C TYR A 480 3.58 31.75 -15.93
N VAL A 481 3.26 30.72 -15.12
CA VAL A 481 1.88 30.47 -14.65
C VAL A 481 1.36 31.60 -13.76
N ALA A 482 2.18 32.09 -12.84
CA ALA A 482 1.83 33.20 -11.96
C ALA A 482 1.67 34.52 -12.74
N ALA A 483 2.58 34.80 -13.68
CA ALA A 483 2.49 35.94 -14.61
C ALA A 483 1.26 35.85 -15.54
N ALA A 484 0.84 34.66 -15.95
CA ALA A 484 -0.40 34.47 -16.71
C ALA A 484 -1.65 34.83 -15.89
N GLY A 485 -1.57 34.74 -14.55
CA GLY A 485 -2.62 35.18 -13.64
C GLY A 485 -2.73 36.70 -13.48
N SER A 486 -1.64 37.45 -13.68
CA SER A 486 -1.65 38.92 -13.66
C SER A 486 -1.84 39.55 -15.04
N GLU A 487 -1.27 38.96 -16.10
CA GLU A 487 -1.37 39.43 -17.49
C GLU A 487 -2.34 38.58 -18.32
N SER A 488 -3.64 38.71 -18.07
CA SER A 488 -4.69 37.94 -18.78
C SER A 488 -4.63 38.01 -20.31
N THR A 489 -4.12 39.11 -20.88
CA THR A 489 -3.92 39.29 -22.32
C THR A 489 -2.70 38.55 -22.89
N ARG A 490 -1.67 38.28 -22.07
CA ARG A 490 -0.50 37.46 -22.45
C ARG A 490 -0.59 36.01 -21.97
N ALA A 491 -1.58 35.68 -21.13
CA ALA A 491 -1.76 34.36 -20.52
C ALA A 491 -1.61 33.16 -21.49
N PRO A 492 -2.13 33.15 -22.73
CA PRO A 492 -1.93 32.02 -23.65
C PRO A 492 -0.45 31.80 -24.01
N THR A 493 0.27 32.88 -24.28
CA THR A 493 1.71 32.85 -24.60
C THR A 493 2.55 32.49 -23.38
N LEU A 494 2.20 33.02 -22.21
CA LEU A 494 2.88 32.72 -20.95
C LEU A 494 2.69 31.24 -20.54
N LEU A 495 1.47 30.70 -20.62
CA LEU A 495 1.21 29.28 -20.35
C LEU A 495 1.90 28.34 -21.36
N SER A 496 2.05 28.77 -22.62
CA SER A 496 2.87 28.05 -23.60
C SER A 496 4.36 28.09 -23.23
N GLY A 497 4.84 29.22 -22.72
CA GLY A 497 6.18 29.36 -22.14
C GLY A 497 6.41 28.49 -20.91
N ALA A 498 5.41 28.35 -20.03
CA ALA A 498 5.46 27.44 -18.88
C ALA A 498 5.70 25.99 -19.34
N LEU A 499 4.96 25.53 -20.35
CA LEU A 499 5.13 24.19 -20.92
C LEU A 499 6.51 24.00 -21.55
N ALA A 500 7.03 25.02 -22.25
CA ALA A 500 8.37 24.99 -22.84
C ALA A 500 9.52 25.04 -21.82
N ARG A 501 9.25 25.32 -20.53
CA ARG A 501 10.24 25.31 -19.44
C ARG A 501 10.09 24.14 -18.46
N ALA A 502 8.92 23.49 -18.43
CA ALA A 502 8.68 22.28 -17.65
C ALA A 502 9.45 21.09 -18.25
N GLN A 503 10.34 20.47 -17.46
CA GLN A 503 11.22 19.38 -17.92
C GLN A 503 10.79 18.01 -17.40
N THR A 504 10.47 17.90 -16.11
CA THR A 504 10.20 16.62 -15.44
C THR A 504 8.73 16.22 -15.49
N PHE A 505 8.44 14.94 -15.25
CA PHE A 505 7.07 14.43 -15.21
C PHE A 505 6.18 15.18 -14.22
N TYR A 506 6.71 15.51 -13.03
CA TYR A 506 5.92 16.20 -12.01
C TYR A 506 5.66 17.67 -12.37
N GLU A 507 6.63 18.40 -12.93
CA GLU A 507 6.42 19.76 -13.41
C GLU A 507 5.32 19.79 -14.48
N ARG A 508 5.39 18.86 -15.44
CA ARG A 508 4.47 18.78 -16.58
C ARG A 508 3.08 18.28 -16.19
N ALA A 509 2.96 17.22 -15.39
CA ALA A 509 1.65 16.68 -14.97
C ALA A 509 0.90 17.62 -14.01
N GLN A 510 1.61 18.29 -13.09
CA GLN A 510 1.02 19.38 -12.30
C GLN A 510 0.59 20.57 -13.17
N LEU A 511 1.36 20.93 -14.19
CA LEU A 511 0.98 21.95 -15.16
C LEU A 511 -0.26 21.53 -15.97
N ALA A 512 -0.39 20.26 -16.37
CA ALA A 512 -1.60 19.73 -16.99
C ALA A 512 -2.83 19.90 -16.08
N ARG A 513 -2.70 19.62 -14.78
CA ARG A 513 -3.77 19.87 -13.79
C ARG A 513 -4.13 21.35 -13.68
N GLN A 514 -3.14 22.25 -13.76
CA GLN A 514 -3.37 23.70 -13.75
C GLN A 514 -4.09 24.17 -15.03
N LEU A 515 -3.70 23.64 -16.19
CA LEU A 515 -4.29 23.97 -17.51
C LEU A 515 -5.74 23.46 -17.68
N MET A 516 -6.14 22.45 -16.90
CA MET A 516 -7.53 21.98 -16.80
C MET A 516 -8.29 22.59 -15.60
N SER A 517 -7.70 23.53 -14.86
CA SER A 517 -8.35 24.20 -13.73
C SER A 517 -9.08 25.47 -14.15
N GLY A 518 -10.14 25.82 -13.43
CA GLY A 518 -10.95 27.01 -13.71
C GLY A 518 -11.81 26.89 -14.97
N ALA A 519 -12.15 28.05 -15.55
CA ALA A 519 -13.03 28.17 -16.72
C ALA A 519 -12.27 28.27 -18.06
N ASP A 520 -11.12 28.94 -18.09
CA ASP A 520 -10.29 29.13 -19.30
C ASP A 520 -9.41 27.91 -19.62
N ARG A 521 -10.04 26.72 -19.66
CA ARG A 521 -9.39 25.41 -19.86
C ARG A 521 -8.58 25.35 -21.16
N ARG A 522 -7.43 24.67 -21.12
CA ARG A 522 -6.51 24.50 -22.26
C ARG A 522 -6.21 23.01 -22.50
N PRO A 523 -7.20 22.20 -22.94
CA PRO A 523 -7.05 20.76 -23.08
C PRO A 523 -5.89 20.35 -24.00
N ASP A 524 -5.63 21.08 -25.09
CA ASP A 524 -4.54 20.75 -26.01
C ASP A 524 -3.15 20.91 -25.38
N LEU A 525 -2.95 21.98 -24.58
CA LEU A 525 -1.71 22.19 -23.83
C LEU A 525 -1.60 21.22 -22.64
N ALA A 526 -2.72 20.91 -21.98
CA ALA A 526 -2.77 19.93 -20.90
C ALA A 526 -2.45 18.52 -21.40
N ALA A 527 -2.90 18.16 -22.60
CA ALA A 527 -2.58 16.90 -23.26
C ALA A 527 -1.08 16.81 -23.58
N GLN A 528 -0.51 17.83 -24.24
CA GLN A 528 0.94 17.90 -24.50
C GLN A 528 1.76 17.83 -23.20
N ALA A 529 1.30 18.48 -22.13
CA ALA A 529 1.93 18.44 -20.83
C ALA A 529 1.87 17.02 -20.21
N MET A 530 0.71 16.38 -20.16
CA MET A 530 0.59 15.04 -19.56
C MET A 530 1.27 13.94 -20.42
N ASP A 531 1.29 14.08 -21.74
CA ASP A 531 1.96 13.11 -22.63
C ASP A 531 3.47 13.09 -22.40
N ALA A 532 4.12 14.25 -22.49
CA ALA A 532 5.54 14.42 -22.18
C ALA A 532 5.86 14.23 -20.69
N ALA A 533 4.86 14.23 -19.80
CA ALA A 533 5.04 13.82 -18.42
C ALA A 533 5.18 12.29 -18.29
N LEU A 534 4.30 11.53 -18.95
CA LEU A 534 4.38 10.07 -18.92
C LEU A 534 5.63 9.54 -19.65
N GLU A 535 6.13 10.26 -20.65
CA GLU A 535 7.41 9.93 -21.29
C GLU A 535 8.61 10.09 -20.33
N ASP A 536 8.81 11.25 -19.68
CA ASP A 536 9.90 11.46 -18.71
C ASP A 536 9.81 10.50 -17.50
N PHE A 537 8.59 10.12 -17.10
CA PHE A 537 8.34 9.11 -16.06
C PHE A 537 8.83 7.72 -16.51
N VAL A 538 8.52 7.31 -17.74
CA VAL A 538 8.97 6.03 -18.31
C VAL A 538 10.48 5.96 -18.49
N ASP A 539 11.11 7.03 -18.98
CA ASP A 539 12.56 7.11 -19.23
C ASP A 539 13.40 7.08 -17.95
N ARG A 540 12.87 7.61 -16.84
CA ARG A 540 13.46 7.46 -15.49
C ARG A 540 13.22 6.08 -14.87
N GLY A 541 12.72 5.12 -15.65
CA GLY A 541 12.51 3.74 -15.23
C GLY A 541 11.26 3.49 -14.36
N TYR A 542 10.40 4.49 -14.13
CA TYR A 542 9.20 4.30 -13.32
C TYR A 542 8.18 3.41 -14.04
N ARG A 543 7.31 2.75 -13.28
CA ARG A 543 6.23 1.88 -13.78
C ARG A 543 4.92 2.17 -13.04
N GLY A 544 3.82 2.25 -13.79
CA GLY A 544 2.48 2.40 -13.21
C GLY A 544 2.10 1.29 -12.22
N THR A 545 2.65 0.08 -12.37
CA THR A 545 2.45 -1.05 -11.44
C THR A 545 3.09 -0.86 -10.07
N LEU A 546 4.05 0.07 -9.94
CA LEU A 546 4.71 0.46 -8.70
C LEU A 546 4.16 1.76 -8.12
N LEU A 547 3.27 2.46 -8.85
CA LEU A 547 2.64 3.71 -8.44
C LEU A 547 1.34 3.42 -7.69
N PHE A 548 1.47 2.83 -6.50
CA PHE A 548 0.34 2.42 -5.67
C PHE A 548 0.10 3.32 -4.45
N ASP A 549 1.01 4.25 -4.15
CA ASP A 549 0.73 5.31 -3.17
C ASP A 549 -0.03 6.48 -3.81
N GLU A 550 -1.25 6.73 -3.32
CA GLU A 550 -2.11 7.76 -3.87
C GLU A 550 -1.62 9.18 -3.54
N ALA A 551 -0.93 9.39 -2.40
CA ALA A 551 -0.46 10.70 -1.98
C ALA A 551 0.75 11.17 -2.83
N THR A 552 1.71 10.30 -3.08
CA THR A 552 2.82 10.54 -4.01
C THR A 552 2.29 10.70 -5.44
N SER A 553 1.34 9.87 -5.89
CA SER A 553 0.67 10.08 -7.20
C SER A 553 -0.07 11.44 -7.29
N ALA A 554 -0.70 11.89 -6.20
CA ALA A 554 -1.35 13.20 -6.15
C ALA A 554 -0.33 14.35 -6.19
N ALA A 555 0.79 14.21 -5.49
CA ALA A 555 1.92 15.16 -5.50
C ALA A 555 2.57 15.27 -6.88
N TYR A 556 2.66 14.15 -7.62
CA TYR A 556 3.14 14.13 -9.02
C TYR A 556 2.21 14.88 -9.97
N GLY A 557 0.96 15.15 -9.57
CA GLY A 557 -0.04 15.76 -10.45
C GLY A 557 -0.73 14.76 -11.39
N PHE A 558 -0.64 13.46 -11.12
CA PHE A 558 -1.24 12.42 -11.95
C PHE A 558 -2.78 12.30 -11.79
N PRO A 559 -3.48 11.68 -12.76
CA PRO A 559 -4.89 11.93 -13.01
C PRO A 559 -5.89 11.40 -11.97
N LEU A 560 -5.52 10.48 -11.08
CA LEU A 560 -6.45 9.78 -10.17
C LEU A 560 -7.34 10.75 -9.37
N ASP A 561 -6.73 11.69 -8.65
CA ASP A 561 -7.45 12.67 -7.85
C ASP A 561 -8.21 13.70 -8.69
N ALA A 562 -7.66 14.08 -9.84
CA ALA A 562 -8.31 15.01 -10.75
C ALA A 562 -9.59 14.39 -11.35
N MET A 563 -9.53 13.10 -11.70
CA MET A 563 -10.66 12.29 -12.18
C MET A 563 -11.72 12.10 -11.10
N ARG A 564 -11.35 11.68 -9.88
CA ARG A 564 -12.26 11.59 -8.72
C ARG A 564 -12.96 12.93 -8.46
N SER A 565 -12.19 14.01 -8.46
CA SER A 565 -12.70 15.37 -8.24
C SER A 565 -13.62 15.85 -9.36
N ALA A 566 -13.40 15.40 -10.60
CA ALA A 566 -14.27 15.71 -11.73
C ALA A 566 -15.61 14.97 -11.62
N LEU A 567 -15.58 13.64 -11.42
CA LEU A 567 -16.78 12.82 -11.23
C LEU A 567 -17.63 13.31 -10.05
N ALA A 568 -17.01 13.62 -8.91
CA ALA A 568 -17.69 14.14 -7.72
C ALA A 568 -18.39 15.50 -7.93
N ARG A 569 -18.06 16.23 -9.01
CA ARG A 569 -18.71 17.49 -9.41
C ARG A 569 -19.67 17.33 -10.61
N GLY A 570 -19.74 16.15 -11.24
CA GLY A 570 -20.38 15.98 -12.56
C GLY A 570 -19.65 16.71 -13.70
N ASP A 571 -18.36 17.02 -13.53
CA ASP A 571 -17.52 17.79 -14.45
C ASP A 571 -16.98 16.89 -15.58
N MET A 572 -17.89 16.49 -16.47
CA MET A 572 -17.60 15.46 -17.49
C MET A 572 -16.53 15.88 -18.50
N GLU A 573 -16.39 17.16 -18.84
CA GLU A 573 -15.29 17.64 -19.69
C GLU A 573 -13.92 17.30 -19.07
N SER A 574 -13.78 17.50 -17.75
CA SER A 574 -12.56 17.09 -17.03
C SER A 574 -12.45 15.56 -16.95
N ALA A 575 -13.55 14.83 -16.74
CA ALA A 575 -13.51 13.37 -16.62
C ALA A 575 -13.10 12.70 -17.95
N ASP A 576 -13.70 13.12 -19.06
CA ASP A 576 -13.39 12.70 -20.41
C ASP A 576 -11.91 12.96 -20.76
N PHE A 577 -11.37 14.10 -20.33
CA PHE A 577 -9.95 14.44 -20.50
C PHE A 577 -9.02 13.54 -19.66
N TRP A 578 -9.36 13.23 -18.40
CA TRP A 578 -8.48 12.48 -17.50
C TRP A 578 -8.49 10.96 -17.72
N ALA A 579 -9.59 10.38 -18.21
CA ALA A 579 -9.75 8.93 -18.35
C ALA A 579 -8.68 8.23 -19.22
N PRO A 580 -8.22 8.76 -20.38
CA PRO A 580 -7.15 8.15 -21.17
C PRO A 580 -5.81 8.06 -20.44
N TRP A 581 -5.44 9.09 -19.69
CA TRP A 581 -4.20 9.12 -18.91
C TRP A 581 -4.27 8.16 -17.72
N LEU A 582 -5.42 8.12 -17.03
CA LEU A 582 -5.66 7.19 -15.94
C LEU A 582 -5.63 5.72 -16.41
N TYR A 583 -6.10 5.45 -17.63
CA TYR A 583 -6.06 4.13 -18.25
C TYR A 583 -4.65 3.68 -18.64
N ARG A 584 -3.80 4.56 -19.21
CA ARG A 584 -2.37 4.25 -19.46
C ARG A 584 -1.62 3.91 -18.16
N LEU A 585 -1.93 4.63 -17.08
CA LEU A 585 -1.41 4.35 -15.73
C LEU A 585 -2.14 3.21 -15.00
N SER A 586 -3.15 2.58 -15.58
CA SER A 586 -3.90 1.49 -14.95
C SER A 586 -3.33 0.12 -15.29
N GLY A 587 -3.13 -0.70 -14.27
CA GLY A 587 -2.76 -2.11 -14.35
C GLY A 587 -3.12 -2.82 -13.05
N SER A 588 -3.00 -4.14 -13.01
CA SER A 588 -3.52 -5.02 -11.94
C SER A 588 -2.94 -4.81 -10.52
N ALA A 589 -2.09 -3.81 -10.34
CA ALA A 589 -1.54 -3.36 -9.07
C ALA A 589 -2.31 -2.17 -8.46
N VAL A 590 -2.91 -1.29 -9.28
CA VAL A 590 -3.50 -0.02 -8.84
C VAL A 590 -5.02 -0.07 -8.99
N ALA A 591 -5.67 -0.85 -8.12
CA ALA A 591 -7.12 -1.09 -8.15
C ALA A 591 -7.97 0.19 -8.02
N ALA A 592 -7.40 1.27 -7.47
CA ALA A 592 -8.01 2.59 -7.41
C ALA A 592 -8.28 3.18 -8.81
N ASN A 593 -7.30 3.10 -9.73
CA ASN A 593 -7.41 3.62 -11.09
C ASN A 593 -8.55 2.93 -11.85
N GLU A 594 -8.59 1.59 -11.79
CA GLU A 594 -9.65 0.82 -12.43
C GLU A 594 -11.03 1.10 -11.84
N THR A 595 -11.13 1.28 -10.52
CA THR A 595 -12.42 1.54 -9.85
C THR A 595 -13.01 2.87 -10.31
N VAL A 596 -12.19 3.93 -10.34
CA VAL A 596 -12.59 5.25 -10.85
C VAL A 596 -12.96 5.20 -12.35
N LEU A 597 -12.35 4.32 -13.15
CA LEU A 597 -12.75 4.08 -14.55
C LEU A 597 -14.10 3.34 -14.67
N ARG A 598 -14.47 2.46 -13.71
CA ARG A 598 -15.81 1.85 -13.64
C ARG A 598 -16.89 2.84 -13.20
N ASP A 599 -16.55 3.74 -12.27
CA ASP A 599 -17.44 4.80 -11.82
C ASP A 599 -17.73 5.77 -12.98
N TYR A 600 -16.70 6.19 -13.72
CA TYR A 600 -16.82 6.95 -14.97
C TYR A 600 -17.67 6.23 -16.03
N ALA A 601 -17.42 4.93 -16.28
CA ALA A 601 -18.24 4.12 -17.18
C ALA A 601 -19.71 4.00 -16.72
N THR A 602 -19.99 4.16 -15.43
CA THR A 602 -21.36 4.18 -14.88
C THR A 602 -22.01 5.55 -15.08
N GLU A 603 -21.27 6.64 -14.89
CA GLU A 603 -21.73 8.00 -15.11
C GLU A 603 -21.98 8.30 -16.61
N LEU A 604 -21.14 7.81 -17.51
CA LEU A 604 -21.38 7.85 -18.96
C LEU A 604 -22.73 7.22 -19.33
N ARG A 605 -23.05 6.05 -18.76
CA ARG A 605 -24.36 5.39 -18.95
C ARG A 605 -25.51 6.22 -18.34
N ARG A 606 -25.31 6.83 -17.17
CA ARG A 606 -26.31 7.73 -16.55
C ARG A 606 -26.66 8.93 -17.45
N LEU A 607 -25.74 9.31 -18.33
CA LEU A 607 -25.88 10.40 -19.31
C LEU A 607 -26.26 9.92 -20.73
N GLY A 608 -26.53 8.62 -20.93
CA GLY A 608 -26.94 8.03 -22.21
C GLY A 608 -25.80 7.77 -23.21
N ARG A 609 -24.53 7.86 -22.78
CA ARG A 609 -23.33 7.60 -23.61
C ARG A 609 -22.95 6.11 -23.58
N ASP A 610 -23.89 5.24 -23.94
CA ASP A 610 -23.78 3.80 -23.67
C ASP A 610 -22.66 3.07 -24.43
N SER A 611 -22.33 3.47 -25.66
CA SER A 611 -21.21 2.90 -26.43
C SER A 611 -19.86 3.18 -25.76
N GLU A 612 -19.67 4.40 -25.27
CA GLU A 612 -18.50 4.83 -24.51
C GLU A 612 -18.48 4.15 -23.14
N ALA A 613 -19.62 4.11 -22.43
CA ALA A 613 -19.76 3.41 -21.16
C ALA A 613 -19.36 1.92 -21.25
N ASN A 614 -19.74 1.23 -22.33
CA ASN A 614 -19.36 -0.15 -22.57
C ASN A 614 -17.85 -0.28 -22.85
N THR A 615 -17.30 0.63 -23.67
CA THR A 615 -15.85 0.69 -23.97
C THR A 615 -15.02 0.90 -22.70
N TRP A 616 -15.41 1.85 -21.85
CA TRP A 616 -14.71 2.15 -20.60
C TRP A 616 -14.89 1.05 -19.54
N ARG A 617 -16.02 0.35 -19.52
CA ARG A 617 -16.22 -0.84 -18.67
C ARG A 617 -15.33 -2.01 -19.09
N GLN A 618 -15.12 -2.22 -20.39
CA GLN A 618 -14.17 -3.21 -20.90
C GLN A 618 -12.73 -2.84 -20.49
N ARG A 619 -12.31 -1.59 -20.73
CA ARG A 619 -10.99 -1.06 -20.33
C ARG A 619 -10.68 -1.24 -18.83
N ALA A 620 -11.68 -1.04 -17.98
CA ALA A 620 -11.57 -1.23 -16.53
C ALA A 620 -11.72 -2.70 -16.05
N GLY A 621 -11.87 -3.64 -16.98
CA GLY A 621 -11.94 -5.09 -16.75
C GLY A 621 -10.81 -5.89 -17.41
N GLU A 622 -10.16 -5.37 -18.45
CA GLU A 622 -8.99 -5.97 -19.14
C GLU A 622 -7.83 -6.35 -18.20
N GLY A 623 -7.63 -5.61 -17.09
CA GLY A 623 -6.62 -5.94 -16.08
C GLY A 623 -6.93 -7.19 -15.24
N HIS A 624 -8.10 -7.80 -15.43
CA HIS A 624 -8.68 -8.84 -14.58
C HIS A 624 -8.91 -10.17 -15.34
N GLY A 625 -7.84 -10.76 -15.87
CA GLY A 625 -7.84 -12.20 -16.16
C GLY A 625 -8.13 -13.00 -14.88
N PHE A 626 -8.99 -14.03 -14.94
CA PHE A 626 -9.39 -14.80 -13.77
C PHE A 626 -8.20 -15.53 -13.13
N ASN A 627 -7.66 -14.95 -12.06
CA ASN A 627 -6.53 -15.50 -11.32
C ASN A 627 -6.98 -15.96 -9.92
N LEU A 628 -7.19 -17.28 -9.79
CA LEU A 628 -7.60 -17.93 -8.55
C LEU A 628 -6.68 -17.61 -7.36
N ALA A 629 -5.37 -17.40 -7.57
CA ALA A 629 -4.45 -17.04 -6.49
C ALA A 629 -4.73 -15.62 -5.96
N ASN A 630 -5.05 -14.67 -6.85
CA ASN A 630 -5.45 -13.31 -6.47
C ASN A 630 -6.84 -13.31 -5.82
N THR A 631 -7.81 -14.09 -6.32
CA THR A 631 -9.12 -14.25 -5.67
C THR A 631 -8.99 -14.83 -4.25
N LEU A 632 -8.16 -15.85 -4.07
CA LEU A 632 -7.90 -16.44 -2.75
C LEU A 632 -7.14 -15.50 -1.81
N ARG A 633 -6.16 -14.72 -2.30
CA ARG A 633 -5.52 -13.64 -1.53
C ARG A 633 -6.53 -12.58 -1.12
N GLY A 634 -7.38 -12.13 -2.05
CA GLY A 634 -8.42 -11.12 -1.78
C GLY A 634 -9.42 -11.58 -0.72
N GLY A 635 -9.87 -12.84 -0.80
CA GLY A 635 -10.72 -13.46 0.24
C GLY A 635 -10.01 -13.60 1.59
N ALA A 636 -8.75 -14.04 1.61
CA ALA A 636 -7.94 -14.11 2.82
C ALA A 636 -7.73 -12.73 3.47
N ALA A 637 -7.51 -11.68 2.66
CA ALA A 637 -7.36 -10.31 3.12
C ALA A 637 -8.69 -9.70 3.61
N ALA A 638 -9.82 -10.02 2.96
CA ALA A 638 -11.14 -9.62 3.44
C ALA A 638 -11.48 -10.25 4.80
N LEU A 639 -11.10 -11.52 5.01
CA LEU A 639 -11.23 -12.18 6.31
C LEU A 639 -10.31 -11.55 7.37
N GLY A 640 -9.02 -11.35 7.05
CA GLY A 640 -8.06 -10.71 7.96
C GLY A 640 -8.46 -9.30 8.38
N ARG A 641 -8.99 -8.49 7.46
CA ARG A 641 -9.55 -7.16 7.75
C ARG A 641 -10.80 -7.18 8.64
N GLY A 642 -11.51 -8.31 8.75
CA GLY A 642 -12.59 -8.49 9.73
C GLY A 642 -12.09 -8.54 11.19
N GLY A 643 -10.80 -8.85 11.38
CA GLY A 643 -10.04 -8.68 12.62
C GLY A 643 -10.70 -9.20 13.90
N TRP A 644 -10.43 -8.52 15.00
CA TRP A 644 -10.91 -8.91 16.33
C TRP A 644 -12.44 -8.96 16.46
N LEU A 645 -13.20 -8.26 15.61
CA LEU A 645 -14.67 -8.37 15.55
C LEU A 645 -15.11 -9.73 15.01
N ALA A 646 -14.54 -10.18 13.89
CA ALA A 646 -14.83 -11.50 13.35
C ALA A 646 -14.32 -12.62 14.28
N VAL A 647 -13.22 -12.41 15.02
CA VAL A 647 -12.76 -13.32 16.09
C VAL A 647 -13.77 -13.38 17.23
N ALA A 648 -14.27 -12.22 17.71
CA ALA A 648 -15.30 -12.17 18.75
C ALA A 648 -16.60 -12.86 18.32
N ALA A 649 -17.02 -12.70 17.06
CA ALA A 649 -18.15 -13.43 16.49
C ALA A 649 -17.94 -14.95 16.55
N LEU A 650 -16.79 -15.46 16.14
CA LEU A 650 -16.50 -16.89 16.24
C LEU A 650 -16.46 -17.39 17.69
N LEU A 651 -15.93 -16.61 18.64
CA LEU A 651 -15.95 -16.94 20.07
C LEU A 651 -17.38 -16.97 20.63
N VAL A 652 -18.26 -16.04 20.22
CA VAL A 652 -19.69 -16.05 20.56
C VAL A 652 -20.40 -17.28 19.97
N ALA A 653 -20.11 -17.63 18.72
CA ALA A 653 -20.62 -18.86 18.09
C ALA A 653 -20.19 -20.13 18.85
N ILE A 654 -18.90 -20.24 19.22
CA ILE A 654 -18.37 -21.35 20.02
C ILE A 654 -19.07 -21.43 21.38
N LEU A 655 -19.26 -20.29 22.07
CA LEU A 655 -19.90 -20.24 23.38
C LEU A 655 -21.39 -20.63 23.32
N ALA A 656 -22.13 -20.06 22.36
CA ALA A 656 -23.55 -20.34 22.13
C ALA A 656 -23.78 -21.83 21.78
N LEU A 657 -22.93 -22.40 20.92
CA LEU A 657 -22.95 -23.83 20.59
C LEU A 657 -22.62 -24.70 21.81
N ASN A 658 -21.55 -24.40 22.55
CA ASN A 658 -21.17 -25.17 23.74
C ASN A 658 -22.25 -25.14 24.82
N LEU A 659 -22.92 -24.00 25.06
CA LEU A 659 -24.03 -23.90 26.01
C LEU A 659 -25.26 -24.71 25.55
N THR A 660 -25.55 -24.69 24.25
CA THR A 660 -26.64 -25.46 23.65
C THR A 660 -26.37 -26.97 23.70
N LEU A 661 -25.15 -27.41 23.39
CA LEU A 661 -24.70 -28.80 23.54
C LEU A 661 -24.71 -29.24 25.02
N ALA A 662 -24.32 -28.35 25.95
CA ALA A 662 -24.42 -28.61 27.38
C ALA A 662 -25.88 -28.89 27.79
N ALA A 663 -26.82 -28.08 27.31
CA ALA A 663 -28.26 -28.29 27.55
C ALA A 663 -28.84 -29.52 26.81
N LYS A 664 -28.33 -29.85 25.62
CA LYS A 664 -28.70 -31.04 24.79
C LYS A 664 -28.33 -32.33 25.52
N TYR A 665 -27.15 -32.39 26.15
CA TYR A 665 -26.59 -33.61 26.75
C TYR A 665 -26.54 -33.68 28.28
N TRP A 666 -27.09 -32.68 29.00
CA TRP A 666 -27.16 -32.67 30.47
C TRP A 666 -27.87 -33.90 31.08
N ARG A 667 -28.95 -34.37 30.44
CA ARG A 667 -29.71 -35.55 30.89
C ARG A 667 -28.94 -36.88 30.71
N PRO A 668 -28.41 -37.24 29.52
CA PRO A 668 -27.63 -38.48 29.36
C PRO A 668 -26.38 -38.53 30.24
N GLN A 669 -25.65 -37.42 30.40
CA GLN A 669 -24.53 -37.36 31.35
C GLN A 669 -25.01 -37.60 32.80
N SER A 670 -26.15 -37.00 33.21
CA SER A 670 -26.70 -37.19 34.56
C SER A 670 -27.14 -38.64 34.82
N LEU A 671 -27.64 -39.36 33.81
CA LEU A 671 -27.97 -40.78 33.91
C LEU A 671 -26.71 -41.63 34.07
N LEU A 672 -25.68 -41.40 33.25
CA LEU A 672 -24.40 -42.10 33.34
C LEU A 672 -23.67 -41.85 34.68
N LEU A 673 -23.77 -40.64 35.24
CA LEU A 673 -23.19 -40.33 36.54
C LEU A 673 -23.90 -41.06 37.70
N ARG A 674 -25.23 -41.22 37.61
CA ARG A 674 -26.00 -42.08 38.55
C ARG A 674 -25.57 -43.54 38.42
N GLN A 675 -25.66 -44.11 37.21
CA GLN A 675 -25.27 -45.51 36.95
C GLN A 675 -23.81 -45.83 37.35
N ASN A 676 -22.90 -44.87 37.35
CA ASN A 676 -21.54 -45.06 37.87
C ASN A 676 -21.49 -45.02 39.41
N ALA A 677 -22.22 -44.10 40.06
CA ALA A 677 -22.33 -44.05 41.51
C ALA A 677 -23.04 -45.29 42.08
N ASP A 678 -24.09 -45.78 41.40
CA ASP A 678 -24.81 -47.02 41.71
C ASP A 678 -23.89 -48.25 41.60
N ARG A 679 -22.85 -48.16 40.75
CA ARG A 679 -21.75 -49.15 40.62
C ARG A 679 -20.54 -48.83 41.51
N GLY A 680 -20.72 -48.04 42.57
CA GLY A 680 -19.69 -47.70 43.56
C GLY A 680 -18.59 -46.73 43.11
N ARG A 681 -18.63 -46.24 41.86
CA ARG A 681 -17.62 -45.30 41.33
C ARG A 681 -17.96 -43.87 41.76
N LYS A 682 -17.13 -43.29 42.64
CA LYS A 682 -17.27 -41.89 43.08
C LYS A 682 -17.17 -40.95 41.86
N PRO A 683 -18.20 -40.11 41.57
CA PRO A 683 -18.12 -39.15 40.47
C PRO A 683 -17.15 -38.01 40.82
N SER A 684 -16.18 -37.75 39.93
CA SER A 684 -15.30 -36.57 40.05
C SER A 684 -16.12 -35.27 39.96
N PRO A 685 -15.77 -34.21 40.73
CA PRO A 685 -16.42 -32.90 40.59
C PRO A 685 -16.29 -32.34 39.17
N LEU A 686 -15.17 -32.61 38.50
CA LEU A 686 -14.90 -32.20 37.12
C LEU A 686 -15.66 -33.04 36.08
N ALA A 687 -16.28 -34.17 36.46
CA ALA A 687 -17.00 -35.03 35.52
C ALA A 687 -18.20 -34.32 34.85
N ARG A 688 -18.63 -33.16 35.38
CA ARG A 688 -19.59 -32.27 34.73
C ARG A 688 -19.03 -31.47 33.56
N LEU A 689 -17.73 -31.16 33.49
CA LEU A 689 -17.12 -30.52 32.31
C LEU A 689 -17.19 -31.42 31.07
N ASN A 690 -17.22 -32.74 31.29
CA ASN A 690 -17.25 -33.76 30.25
C ASN A 690 -18.62 -33.88 29.53
N VAL A 691 -19.45 -32.83 29.44
CA VAL A 691 -20.72 -32.92 28.69
C VAL A 691 -20.43 -33.11 27.20
N VAL A 692 -19.53 -32.30 26.63
CA VAL A 692 -19.19 -32.28 25.19
C VAL A 692 -18.77 -33.67 24.67
N ARG A 693 -18.14 -34.52 25.52
CA ARG A 693 -17.87 -35.94 25.23
C ARG A 693 -19.06 -36.70 24.64
N HIS A 694 -20.28 -36.36 25.06
CA HIS A 694 -21.52 -37.08 24.73
C HIS A 694 -22.13 -36.67 23.38
N ALA A 695 -21.64 -35.58 22.78
CA ALA A 695 -22.07 -35.05 21.49
C ALA A 695 -21.75 -36.02 20.33
N ALA A 696 -22.46 -35.84 19.21
CA ALA A 696 -22.20 -36.50 17.94
C ALA A 696 -20.82 -36.13 17.36
N PHE A 697 -20.35 -36.94 16.41
CA PHE A 697 -19.08 -36.67 15.73
C PHE A 697 -19.10 -35.31 15.02
N VAL A 698 -20.16 -35.02 14.25
CA VAL A 698 -20.34 -33.74 13.54
C VAL A 698 -20.37 -32.56 14.52
N GLU A 699 -21.16 -32.62 15.58
CA GLU A 699 -21.24 -31.54 16.59
C GLU A 699 -19.86 -31.20 17.20
N LYS A 700 -19.02 -32.22 17.47
CA LYS A 700 -17.66 -32.01 17.97
C LYS A 700 -16.71 -31.49 16.89
N PHE A 701 -16.84 -32.01 15.67
CA PHE A 701 -16.08 -31.54 14.51
C PHE A 701 -16.34 -30.06 14.26
N VAL A 702 -17.61 -29.62 14.31
CA VAL A 702 -17.99 -28.20 14.21
C VAL A 702 -17.35 -27.36 15.32
N VAL A 703 -17.35 -27.82 16.58
CA VAL A 703 -16.67 -27.08 17.67
C VAL A 703 -15.16 -26.96 17.41
N VAL A 704 -14.49 -28.04 17.00
CA VAL A 704 -13.05 -28.02 16.68
C VAL A 704 -12.76 -27.15 15.44
N LEU A 705 -13.60 -27.20 14.42
CA LEU A 705 -13.50 -26.39 13.21
C LEU A 705 -13.65 -24.90 13.52
N LEU A 706 -14.56 -24.51 14.42
CA LEU A 706 -14.69 -23.13 14.86
C LEU A 706 -13.45 -22.64 15.64
N PHE A 707 -12.82 -23.48 16.47
CA PHE A 707 -11.52 -23.15 17.09
C PHE A 707 -10.41 -22.98 16.05
N GLY A 708 -10.36 -23.85 15.03
CA GLY A 708 -9.43 -23.72 13.91
C GLY A 708 -9.68 -22.45 13.08
N ALA A 709 -10.94 -22.07 12.89
CA ALA A 709 -11.32 -20.83 12.22
C ALA A 709 -10.88 -19.59 13.02
N VAL A 710 -10.94 -19.61 14.36
CA VAL A 710 -10.38 -18.53 15.20
C VAL A 710 -8.87 -18.41 15.00
N LEU A 711 -8.11 -19.52 15.05
CA LEU A 711 -6.66 -19.50 14.83
C LEU A 711 -6.32 -18.96 13.43
N ALA A 712 -6.93 -19.52 12.39
CA ALA A 712 -6.75 -19.08 11.01
C ALA A 712 -7.06 -17.59 10.82
N LEU A 713 -8.13 -17.09 11.45
CA LEU A 713 -8.55 -15.69 11.37
C LEU A 713 -7.59 -14.73 12.09
N VAL A 714 -7.05 -15.10 13.25
CA VAL A 714 -6.01 -14.29 13.92
C VAL A 714 -4.72 -14.28 13.10
N GLY A 715 -4.32 -15.43 12.54
CA GLY A 715 -3.17 -15.52 11.62
C GLY A 715 -3.34 -14.64 10.37
N LEU A 716 -4.53 -14.63 9.77
CA LEU A 716 -4.86 -13.73 8.66
C LEU A 716 -4.92 -12.27 9.10
N HIS A 717 -5.42 -11.96 10.30
CA HIS A 717 -5.45 -10.58 10.81
C HIS A 717 -4.02 -10.03 10.98
N GLY A 718 -3.17 -10.74 11.72
CA GLY A 718 -1.76 -10.38 11.92
C GLY A 718 -0.92 -10.44 10.64
N TRP A 719 -1.40 -11.08 9.58
CA TRP A 719 -0.85 -10.92 8.22
C TRP A 719 -1.34 -9.63 7.57
N THR A 720 -2.64 -9.35 7.54
CA THR A 720 -3.19 -8.12 6.94
C THR A 720 -2.68 -6.84 7.59
N GLN A 721 -2.45 -6.82 8.92
CA GLN A 721 -1.88 -5.66 9.61
C GLN A 721 -0.44 -5.41 9.17
N ARG A 722 0.38 -6.46 8.99
CA ARG A 722 1.77 -6.32 8.51
C ARG A 722 1.82 -5.97 7.01
N ALA A 723 0.97 -6.56 6.18
CA ALA A 723 0.87 -6.21 4.76
C ALA A 723 0.45 -4.73 4.57
N GLY A 724 -0.50 -4.25 5.38
CA GLY A 724 -0.93 -2.85 5.40
C GLY A 724 0.04 -1.86 6.08
N ALA A 725 1.15 -2.34 6.65
CA ALA A 725 2.20 -1.52 7.27
C ALA A 725 3.38 -1.25 6.32
N LEU A 726 3.19 -1.45 5.02
CA LEU A 726 4.18 -1.17 3.98
C LEU A 726 4.47 0.34 3.89
N ASP A 727 5.76 0.72 3.83
CA ASP A 727 6.16 2.11 3.70
C ASP A 727 5.73 2.69 2.34
N ALA A 728 4.93 3.78 2.38
CA ALA A 728 4.39 4.45 1.21
C ALA A 728 5.46 4.87 0.17
N ARG A 729 6.71 5.07 0.60
CA ARG A 729 7.84 5.44 -0.26
C ARG A 729 8.26 4.34 -1.23
N LEU A 730 7.81 3.09 -1.01
CA LEU A 730 7.92 2.00 -1.99
C LEU A 730 6.83 2.06 -3.09
N GLY A 731 5.80 2.87 -2.89
CA GLY A 731 4.65 3.06 -3.79
C GLY A 731 4.75 4.25 -4.75
N GLY A 732 5.92 4.89 -4.83
CA GLY A 732 6.18 6.06 -5.69
C GLY A 732 6.44 5.74 -7.18
N GLY A 733 6.24 4.51 -7.65
CA GLY A 733 6.45 4.14 -9.06
C GLY A 733 7.85 3.67 -9.44
N SER A 734 8.86 3.78 -8.56
CA SER A 734 10.22 3.27 -8.80
C SER A 734 10.85 2.72 -7.53
N LEU A 735 11.60 1.60 -7.66
CA LEU A 735 12.35 0.96 -6.59
C LEU A 735 13.87 1.22 -6.68
N ALA A 736 14.31 2.00 -7.67
CA ALA A 736 15.72 2.28 -7.92
C ALA A 736 16.32 3.32 -6.94
N THR A 737 15.48 4.08 -6.21
CA THR A 737 15.94 5.16 -5.33
C THR A 737 16.71 4.61 -4.12
N PRO A 738 17.72 5.34 -3.59
CA PRO A 738 18.41 4.94 -2.36
C PRO A 738 17.48 4.78 -1.16
N VAL A 739 16.38 5.55 -1.11
CA VAL A 739 15.31 5.42 -0.11
C VAL A 739 14.62 4.05 -0.22
N ALA A 740 14.18 3.67 -1.42
CA ALA A 740 13.54 2.37 -1.65
C ALA A 740 14.51 1.22 -1.38
N ARG A 741 15.75 1.27 -1.89
CA ARG A 741 16.76 0.22 -1.64
C ARG A 741 17.08 0.06 -0.15
N GLY A 742 17.14 1.15 0.60
CA GLY A 742 17.34 1.10 2.06
C GLY A 742 16.19 0.42 2.81
N LEU A 743 14.94 0.65 2.38
CA LEU A 743 13.75 -0.03 2.91
C LEU A 743 13.72 -1.52 2.52
N LEU A 744 14.07 -1.84 1.27
CA LEU A 744 14.11 -3.22 0.76
C LEU A 744 15.22 -4.08 1.38
N ALA A 745 16.35 -3.46 1.76
CA ALA A 745 17.45 -4.12 2.46
C ALA A 745 17.13 -4.49 3.93
N ALA A 746 16.06 -3.91 4.50
CA ALA A 746 15.59 -4.21 5.86
C ALA A 746 14.51 -5.32 5.89
N LEU A 747 14.12 -5.87 4.75
CA LEU A 747 13.06 -6.89 4.67
C LEU A 747 13.56 -8.29 5.08
N PRO A 748 12.67 -9.17 5.59
CA PRO A 748 13.03 -10.56 5.91
C PRO A 748 13.46 -11.35 4.65
N ASP A 749 14.46 -12.21 4.79
CA ASP A 749 14.89 -13.12 3.72
C ASP A 749 13.76 -14.06 3.28
N ASN A 750 13.29 -13.89 2.04
CA ASN A 750 12.35 -14.77 1.37
C ASN A 750 12.41 -14.58 -0.16
N THR A 751 11.76 -15.45 -0.93
CA THR A 751 11.81 -15.44 -2.39
C THR A 751 11.19 -14.19 -3.03
N SER A 752 10.20 -13.55 -2.38
CA SER A 752 9.67 -12.25 -2.83
C SER A 752 10.67 -11.13 -2.55
N THR A 753 11.29 -11.10 -1.37
CA THR A 753 12.36 -10.13 -1.03
C THR A 753 13.54 -10.24 -2.02
N ALA A 754 13.98 -11.47 -2.33
CA ALA A 754 15.06 -11.70 -3.30
C ALA A 754 14.68 -11.17 -4.70
N PHE A 755 13.46 -11.44 -5.18
CA PHE A 755 12.98 -10.94 -6.47
C PHE A 755 12.87 -9.40 -6.51
N VAL A 756 12.33 -8.80 -5.46
CA VAL A 756 12.13 -7.34 -5.38
C VAL A 756 13.48 -6.62 -5.29
N ASN A 757 14.45 -7.16 -4.55
CA ASN A 757 15.83 -6.66 -4.52
C ASN A 757 16.54 -6.84 -5.88
N ALA A 758 16.34 -7.97 -6.58
CA ALA A 758 16.88 -8.16 -7.94
C ALA A 758 16.34 -7.12 -8.93
N TYR A 759 15.03 -6.84 -8.88
CA TYR A 759 14.39 -5.81 -9.70
C TYR A 759 14.85 -4.39 -9.35
N ALA A 760 15.00 -4.08 -8.06
CA ALA A 760 15.53 -2.79 -7.60
C ALA A 760 16.98 -2.59 -8.07
N ALA A 761 17.83 -3.61 -7.98
CA ALA A 761 19.19 -3.58 -8.50
C ALA A 761 19.22 -3.40 -10.04
N GLN A 762 18.40 -4.15 -10.78
CA GLN A 762 18.32 -4.03 -12.24
C GLN A 762 17.88 -2.63 -12.69
N THR A 763 16.87 -2.08 -12.03
CA THR A 763 16.34 -0.73 -12.33
C THR A 763 17.21 0.41 -11.80
N SER A 764 18.12 0.16 -10.85
CA SER A 764 19.18 1.10 -10.44
C SER A 764 20.50 0.92 -11.21
N GLY A 765 20.54 0.07 -12.25
CA GLY A 765 21.74 -0.18 -13.04
C GLY A 765 22.80 -1.10 -12.42
N ASP A 766 22.53 -1.70 -11.25
CA ASP A 766 23.39 -2.73 -10.65
C ASP A 766 23.08 -4.10 -11.28
N THR A 767 23.55 -4.26 -12.52
CA THR A 767 23.37 -5.47 -13.33
C THR A 767 24.02 -6.69 -12.70
N THR A 768 25.11 -6.52 -11.93
CA THR A 768 25.85 -7.61 -11.28
C THR A 768 25.06 -8.21 -10.13
N THR A 769 24.54 -7.38 -9.22
CA THR A 769 23.70 -7.84 -8.10
C THR A 769 22.38 -8.41 -8.61
N ALA A 770 21.77 -7.76 -9.62
CA ALA A 770 20.54 -8.25 -10.24
C ALA A 770 20.71 -9.64 -10.88
N ALA A 771 21.77 -9.84 -11.67
CA ALA A 771 22.03 -11.12 -12.33
C ALA A 771 22.16 -12.27 -11.32
N ARG A 772 22.95 -12.06 -10.24
CA ARG A 772 23.10 -13.05 -9.18
C ARG A 772 21.76 -13.37 -8.50
N LEU A 773 21.02 -12.35 -8.05
CA LEU A 773 19.77 -12.56 -7.33
C LEU A 773 18.67 -13.22 -8.19
N TYR A 774 18.67 -13.01 -9.51
CA TYR A 774 17.76 -13.75 -10.41
C TYR A 774 18.22 -15.18 -10.68
N GLN A 775 19.53 -15.45 -10.75
CA GLN A 775 20.06 -16.83 -10.85
C GLN A 775 19.72 -17.68 -9.63
N ASP A 776 19.68 -17.07 -8.44
CA ASP A 776 19.29 -17.72 -7.19
C ASP A 776 17.78 -18.12 -7.15
N LEU A 777 16.99 -17.76 -8.18
CA LEU A 777 15.54 -17.93 -8.27
C LEU A 777 15.08 -18.79 -9.47
N THR A 778 15.74 -19.93 -9.72
CA THR A 778 15.51 -20.81 -10.90
C THR A 778 14.05 -21.13 -11.20
N ASP A 779 13.25 -21.35 -10.16
CA ASP A 779 11.86 -21.83 -10.28
C ASP A 779 10.86 -20.68 -10.51
N ASN A 780 11.35 -19.45 -10.61
CA ASN A 780 10.54 -18.24 -10.76
C ASN A 780 10.58 -17.74 -12.21
N ALA A 781 9.49 -17.97 -12.93
CA ALA A 781 9.31 -17.56 -14.32
C ALA A 781 9.66 -16.07 -14.56
N ASP A 782 9.21 -15.19 -13.67
CA ASP A 782 9.42 -13.75 -13.76
C ASP A 782 10.92 -13.38 -13.58
N ALA A 783 11.65 -14.16 -12.77
CA ALA A 783 13.09 -13.98 -12.59
C ALA A 783 13.86 -14.40 -13.84
N MET A 784 13.46 -15.51 -14.47
CA MET A 784 14.05 -15.98 -15.72
C MET A 784 13.78 -14.99 -16.86
N ASN A 785 12.57 -14.41 -16.95
CA ASN A 785 12.29 -13.32 -17.89
C ASN A 785 13.23 -12.11 -17.67
N ASN A 786 13.34 -11.62 -16.45
CA ASN A 786 14.12 -10.41 -16.18
C ASN A 786 15.63 -10.63 -16.34
N LEU A 787 16.11 -11.85 -16.06
CA LEU A 787 17.48 -12.29 -16.36
C LEU A 787 17.73 -12.44 -17.87
N GLY A 788 16.73 -12.89 -18.63
CA GLY A 788 16.76 -12.92 -20.10
C GLY A 788 16.91 -11.53 -20.70
N VAL A 789 16.16 -10.54 -20.22
CA VAL A 789 16.35 -9.12 -20.59
C VAL A 789 17.74 -8.62 -20.18
N LEU A 790 18.22 -9.00 -18.99
CA LEU A 790 19.52 -8.56 -18.47
C LEU A 790 20.73 -9.13 -19.25
N ARG A 791 20.55 -10.27 -19.92
CA ARG A 791 21.60 -10.99 -20.66
C ARG A 791 21.43 -10.95 -22.17
N ASN A 792 20.28 -10.49 -22.66
CA ASN A 792 19.84 -10.63 -24.04
C ASN A 792 19.86 -12.12 -24.49
N ASP A 793 19.18 -12.98 -23.72
CA ASP A 793 19.20 -14.44 -23.85
C ASP A 793 17.78 -15.02 -23.98
N ASP A 794 17.44 -15.50 -25.18
CA ASP A 794 16.16 -16.11 -25.52
C ASP A 794 15.83 -17.38 -24.72
N GLU A 795 16.83 -18.19 -24.36
CA GLU A 795 16.59 -19.46 -23.68
C GLU A 795 16.03 -19.23 -22.27
N LEU A 796 16.34 -18.08 -21.66
CA LEU A 796 15.74 -17.67 -20.39
C LEU A 796 14.28 -17.21 -20.55
N PHE A 797 13.88 -16.65 -21.69
CA PHE A 797 12.46 -16.42 -21.99
C PHE A 797 11.72 -17.74 -22.26
N ARG A 798 12.35 -18.69 -22.97
CA ARG A 798 11.78 -20.04 -23.20
C ARG A 798 11.63 -20.81 -21.89
N LEU A 799 12.62 -20.71 -20.99
CA LEU A 799 12.54 -21.23 -19.63
C LEU A 799 11.42 -20.58 -18.82
N ALA A 800 11.28 -19.25 -18.88
CA ALA A 800 10.17 -18.52 -18.24
C ALA A 800 8.79 -19.01 -18.73
N LEU A 801 8.63 -19.28 -20.02
CA LEU A 801 7.40 -19.88 -20.57
C LEU A 801 7.22 -21.33 -20.14
N SER A 802 8.28 -22.13 -20.00
CA SER A 802 8.16 -23.50 -19.49
C SER A 802 7.67 -23.55 -18.03
N LEU A 803 8.06 -22.56 -17.21
CA LEU A 803 7.61 -22.37 -15.83
C LEU A 803 6.20 -21.74 -15.74
N ARG A 804 5.86 -20.83 -16.68
CA ARG A 804 4.56 -20.13 -16.75
C ARG A 804 4.14 -19.98 -18.23
N PRO A 805 3.40 -20.94 -18.82
CA PRO A 805 3.06 -20.91 -20.25
C PRO A 805 2.38 -19.63 -20.75
N ASN A 806 1.60 -18.98 -19.88
CA ASN A 806 0.96 -17.70 -20.15
C ASN A 806 1.74 -16.56 -19.44
N HIS A 807 3.02 -16.40 -19.77
CA HIS A 807 3.86 -15.30 -19.29
C HIS A 807 3.89 -14.19 -20.35
N PRO A 808 3.17 -13.07 -20.18
CA PRO A 808 2.98 -12.11 -21.25
C PRO A 808 4.27 -11.34 -21.56
N GLU A 809 5.08 -11.00 -20.56
CA GLU A 809 6.40 -10.37 -20.73
C GLU A 809 7.35 -11.28 -21.54
N ALA A 810 7.48 -12.56 -21.18
CA ALA A 810 8.34 -13.50 -21.92
C ALA A 810 7.80 -13.82 -23.32
N SER A 811 6.47 -13.86 -23.49
CA SER A 811 5.83 -14.03 -24.81
C SER A 811 6.11 -12.84 -25.71
N PHE A 812 6.02 -11.62 -25.17
CA PHE A 812 6.33 -10.38 -25.87
C PHE A 812 7.82 -10.29 -26.23
N ASN A 813 8.71 -10.59 -25.27
CA ASN A 813 10.16 -10.54 -25.47
C ASN A 813 10.67 -11.53 -26.55
N LEU A 814 9.98 -12.66 -26.75
CA LEU A 814 10.25 -13.61 -27.84
C LEU A 814 9.52 -13.29 -29.16
N GLY A 815 8.77 -12.18 -29.23
CA GLY A 815 7.96 -11.84 -30.41
C GLY A 815 6.77 -12.77 -30.68
N LEU A 816 6.36 -13.58 -29.68
CA LEU A 816 5.20 -14.49 -29.76
C LEU A 816 3.87 -13.77 -29.49
N SER A 817 3.93 -12.56 -28.92
CA SER A 817 2.78 -11.66 -28.71
C SER A 817 3.07 -10.31 -29.36
N THR A 818 2.13 -9.79 -30.13
CA THR A 818 2.13 -8.38 -30.58
C THR A 818 1.79 -7.42 -29.45
N ASP A 819 1.02 -7.90 -28.48
CA ASP A 819 0.37 -7.06 -27.48
C ASP A 819 1.33 -6.83 -26.31
N ASN A 820 1.65 -5.56 -26.04
CA ASN A 820 2.56 -5.20 -24.97
C ASN A 820 1.87 -5.32 -23.59
N PRO A 821 2.44 -6.05 -22.61
CA PRO A 821 1.84 -6.26 -21.28
C PRO A 821 1.65 -4.99 -20.45
N SER A 822 2.32 -3.89 -20.80
CA SER A 822 2.29 -2.63 -20.07
C SER A 822 1.77 -1.51 -20.96
N ARG A 823 0.50 -1.12 -20.78
CA ARG A 823 -0.16 0.00 -21.50
C ARG A 823 0.64 1.31 -21.50
N LEU A 824 1.45 1.51 -20.48
CA LEU A 824 2.34 2.67 -20.35
C LEU A 824 3.59 2.53 -21.24
N LEU A 825 4.17 1.33 -21.34
CA LEU A 825 5.32 1.08 -22.22
C LEU A 825 4.88 0.91 -23.67
N ASP A 826 3.69 0.36 -23.93
CA ASP A 826 3.05 0.36 -25.25
C ASP A 826 2.97 1.77 -25.86
N ALA A 827 2.52 2.75 -25.07
CA ALA A 827 2.36 4.13 -25.52
C ALA A 827 3.67 4.87 -25.81
N TYR A 828 4.73 4.64 -25.01
CA TYR A 828 5.96 5.46 -25.06
C TYR A 828 7.20 4.70 -25.54
N ARG A 829 7.34 3.41 -25.23
CA ARG A 829 8.51 2.59 -25.57
C ARG A 829 8.06 1.21 -26.08
N PRO A 830 7.22 1.13 -27.14
CA PRO A 830 6.51 -0.09 -27.52
C PRO A 830 7.43 -1.28 -27.78
N SER A 831 8.57 -1.06 -28.45
CA SER A 831 9.55 -2.10 -28.80
C SER A 831 10.56 -2.41 -27.70
N ALA A 832 10.44 -1.84 -26.50
CA ALA A 832 11.40 -2.07 -25.42
C ALA A 832 11.17 -3.44 -24.73
N PRO A 833 12.23 -4.20 -24.39
CA PRO A 833 12.12 -5.42 -23.63
C PRO A 833 11.38 -5.24 -22.30
N GLN A 834 10.43 -6.13 -22.03
CA GLN A 834 9.49 -6.03 -20.92
C GLN A 834 10.03 -6.76 -19.68
N LEU A 835 10.22 -6.00 -18.61
CA LEU A 835 10.51 -6.54 -17.28
C LEU A 835 9.20 -6.86 -16.56
N ALA A 836 9.11 -8.06 -15.99
CA ALA A 836 8.09 -8.42 -15.02
C ALA A 836 8.31 -7.60 -13.75
N ALA A 837 7.58 -6.51 -13.59
CA ALA A 837 7.67 -5.63 -12.43
C ALA A 837 6.92 -6.22 -11.22
N PRO A 838 7.46 -6.13 -9.99
CA PRO A 838 6.77 -6.62 -8.81
C PRO A 838 5.55 -5.74 -8.49
N GLY A 839 4.34 -6.23 -8.76
CA GLY A 839 3.11 -5.58 -8.29
C GLY A 839 2.97 -5.62 -6.76
N VAL A 840 2.15 -4.73 -6.20
CA VAL A 840 2.02 -4.48 -4.74
C VAL A 840 1.99 -5.76 -3.90
N ALA A 841 1.17 -6.75 -4.29
CA ALA A 841 1.01 -8.00 -3.56
C ALA A 841 2.30 -8.84 -3.41
N ARG A 842 3.31 -8.67 -4.28
CA ARG A 842 4.65 -9.28 -4.12
C ARG A 842 5.51 -8.50 -3.13
N ILE A 843 5.33 -7.19 -3.04
CA ILE A 843 6.02 -6.33 -2.07
C ILE A 843 5.40 -6.53 -0.67
N GLU A 844 4.07 -6.65 -0.58
CA GLU A 844 3.36 -7.13 0.61
C GLU A 844 3.86 -8.52 1.06
N ASP A 845 3.99 -9.47 0.13
CA ASP A 845 4.55 -10.80 0.43
C ASP A 845 6.00 -10.73 0.92
N ALA A 846 6.82 -9.82 0.38
CA ALA A 846 8.22 -9.63 0.78
C ALA A 846 8.31 -9.11 2.23
N TYR A 847 7.44 -8.17 2.60
CA TYR A 847 7.39 -7.57 3.95
C TYR A 847 6.71 -8.48 4.99
N ALA A 848 5.53 -9.01 4.68
CA ALA A 848 4.67 -9.72 5.63
C ALA A 848 4.72 -11.25 5.53
N GLY A 849 5.36 -11.80 4.48
CA GLY A 849 5.18 -13.19 4.06
C GLY A 849 3.81 -13.43 3.42
N GLY A 850 3.67 -14.49 2.62
CA GLY A 850 2.40 -14.82 1.98
C GLY A 850 1.31 -15.33 2.93
N TYR A 851 0.04 -15.05 2.64
CA TYR A 851 -1.11 -15.44 3.47
C TYR A 851 -1.16 -16.94 3.83
N ARG A 852 -0.64 -17.82 2.96
CA ARG A 852 -0.52 -19.27 3.20
C ARG A 852 0.46 -19.61 4.33
N ALA A 853 1.56 -18.87 4.44
CA ALA A 853 2.53 -19.03 5.52
C ALA A 853 1.94 -18.56 6.86
N ALA A 854 1.17 -17.47 6.86
CA ALA A 854 0.45 -16.99 8.05
C ALA A 854 -0.62 -18.00 8.53
N LEU A 855 -1.39 -18.58 7.60
CA LEU A 855 -2.32 -19.68 7.90
C LEU A 855 -1.58 -20.91 8.44
N GLY A 856 -0.43 -21.28 7.87
CA GLY A 856 0.41 -22.37 8.37
C GLY A 856 0.89 -22.12 9.80
N ALA A 857 1.45 -20.94 10.06
CA ALA A 857 1.93 -20.50 11.36
C ALA A 857 0.84 -20.54 12.45
N ALA A 858 -0.40 -20.20 12.09
CA ALA A 858 -1.54 -20.27 13.01
C ALA A 858 -1.84 -21.68 13.53
N PHE A 859 -1.40 -22.74 12.84
CA PHE A 859 -1.57 -24.13 13.26
C PHE A 859 -0.26 -24.79 13.74
N THR A 860 0.90 -24.41 13.20
CA THR A 860 2.20 -24.96 13.63
C THR A 860 2.78 -24.25 14.85
N ASN A 861 2.54 -22.95 15.01
CA ASN A 861 2.92 -22.15 16.16
C ASN A 861 1.77 -21.20 16.60
N PRO A 862 0.65 -21.76 17.09
CA PRO A 862 -0.50 -20.98 17.56
C PRO A 862 -0.16 -20.09 18.76
N TRP A 863 0.91 -20.37 19.51
CA TRP A 863 1.36 -19.50 20.59
C TRP A 863 1.81 -18.14 20.06
N THR A 864 2.83 -18.11 19.20
CA THR A 864 3.34 -16.85 18.64
C THR A 864 2.26 -16.07 17.89
N THR A 865 1.43 -16.76 17.11
CA THR A 865 0.30 -16.17 16.36
C THR A 865 -0.72 -15.48 17.26
N LEU A 866 -0.95 -16.01 18.47
CA LEU A 866 -1.88 -15.42 19.43
C LEU A 866 -1.21 -14.37 20.34
N THR A 867 0.09 -14.46 20.63
CA THR A 867 0.77 -13.53 21.56
C THR A 867 1.47 -12.34 20.89
N SER A 868 1.59 -12.31 19.56
CA SER A 868 2.29 -11.25 18.82
C SER A 868 1.57 -9.91 18.80
N ASP A 869 0.23 -9.91 18.86
CA ASP A 869 -0.62 -8.72 18.81
C ASP A 869 -1.73 -8.85 19.88
N PRO A 870 -1.65 -8.13 21.01
CA PRO A 870 -2.60 -8.25 22.10
C PRO A 870 -3.90 -7.46 21.85
N ALA A 871 -5.00 -8.18 21.65
CA ALA A 871 -6.30 -7.56 21.32
C ALA A 871 -6.84 -6.58 22.38
N PHE A 872 -6.43 -6.73 23.66
CA PHE A 872 -6.78 -5.82 24.75
C PHE A 872 -5.89 -6.01 25.98
N GLY A 873 -5.69 -4.93 26.73
CA GLY A 873 -5.12 -4.94 28.08
C GLY A 873 -3.61 -5.26 28.14
N PRO A 874 -3.06 -5.39 29.36
CA PRO A 874 -1.62 -5.65 29.54
C PRO A 874 -1.25 -7.08 29.12
N GLN A 875 -0.04 -7.25 28.59
CA GLN A 875 0.42 -8.50 27.96
C GLN A 875 0.28 -9.75 28.86
N TRP A 876 0.36 -9.63 30.19
CA TRP A 876 0.13 -10.75 31.10
C TRP A 876 -1.33 -11.23 31.12
N LEU A 877 -2.30 -10.31 31.00
CA LEU A 877 -3.74 -10.61 30.98
C LEU A 877 -4.12 -11.22 29.63
N TRP A 878 -3.56 -10.68 28.55
CA TRP A 878 -3.66 -11.26 27.22
C TRP A 878 -3.08 -12.69 27.18
N THR A 879 -1.87 -12.89 27.71
CA THR A 879 -1.23 -14.20 27.81
C THR A 879 -2.09 -15.20 28.60
N LEU A 880 -2.74 -14.77 29.70
CA LEU A 880 -3.68 -15.61 30.45
C LEU A 880 -4.91 -15.99 29.61
N ALA A 881 -5.47 -15.05 28.84
CA ALA A 881 -6.59 -15.33 27.93
C ALA A 881 -6.19 -16.32 26.82
N VAL A 882 -5.00 -16.17 26.24
CA VAL A 882 -4.42 -17.09 25.24
C VAL A 882 -4.22 -18.49 25.82
N VAL A 883 -3.67 -18.63 27.02
CA VAL A 883 -3.53 -19.93 27.72
C VAL A 883 -4.89 -20.58 27.93
N LEU A 884 -5.91 -19.83 28.40
CA LEU A 884 -7.26 -20.34 28.62
C LEU A 884 -7.95 -20.78 27.31
N PHE A 885 -7.76 -20.01 26.23
CA PHE A 885 -8.26 -20.36 24.90
C PHE A 885 -7.62 -21.66 24.37
N LEU A 886 -6.29 -21.76 24.41
CA LEU A 886 -5.56 -22.94 23.93
C LEU A 886 -5.90 -24.19 24.75
N LEU A 887 -6.07 -24.09 26.07
CA LEU A 887 -6.54 -25.19 26.92
C LEU A 887 -7.97 -25.63 26.56
N TRP A 888 -8.87 -24.70 26.21
CA TRP A 888 -10.25 -25.02 25.80
C TRP A 888 -10.30 -25.66 24.40
N ALA A 889 -9.49 -25.18 23.45
CA ALA A 889 -9.32 -25.79 22.14
C ALA A 889 -8.75 -27.21 22.24
N LEU A 890 -7.65 -27.40 22.99
CA LEU A 890 -7.04 -28.70 23.25
C LEU A 890 -8.02 -29.69 23.90
N LEU A 891 -8.77 -29.25 24.91
CA LEU A 891 -9.80 -30.07 25.56
C LEU A 891 -10.91 -30.47 24.58
N SER A 892 -11.25 -29.60 23.63
CA SER A 892 -12.25 -29.89 22.59
C SER A 892 -11.75 -30.93 21.58
N VAL A 893 -10.47 -30.85 21.17
CA VAL A 893 -9.81 -31.87 20.34
C VAL A 893 -9.74 -33.23 21.06
N ILE A 894 -9.39 -33.24 22.34
CA ILE A 894 -9.41 -34.47 23.17
C ILE A 894 -10.83 -35.07 23.22
N TRP A 895 -11.88 -34.25 23.34
CA TRP A 895 -13.25 -34.76 23.29
C TRP A 895 -13.70 -35.24 21.92
N PHE A 896 -13.19 -34.67 20.83
CA PHE A 896 -13.44 -35.11 19.45
C PHE A 896 -12.96 -36.55 19.24
N LEU A 897 -11.72 -36.86 19.63
CA LEU A 897 -11.14 -38.20 19.53
C LEU A 897 -11.86 -39.27 20.38
N ILE A 898 -12.55 -38.88 21.46
CA ILE A 898 -13.21 -39.82 22.37
C ILE A 898 -14.65 -40.14 21.88
N PRO A 899 -14.98 -41.41 21.54
CA PRO A 899 -16.29 -41.76 21.00
C PRO A 899 -17.45 -41.53 21.99
N ARG A 900 -18.63 -41.19 21.44
CA ARG A 900 -19.84 -40.91 22.24
C ARG A 900 -20.40 -42.17 22.91
N PRO A 901 -20.79 -42.14 24.20
CA PRO A 901 -21.43 -43.27 24.86
C PRO A 901 -22.75 -43.65 24.17
N ARG A 902 -23.01 -44.95 23.93
CA ARG A 902 -24.20 -45.44 23.18
C ARG A 902 -25.53 -44.83 23.67
N GLN A 903 -25.69 -44.68 24.99
CA GLN A 903 -26.88 -44.09 25.62
C GLN A 903 -27.19 -42.64 25.17
N SER A 904 -26.22 -41.86 24.69
CA SER A 904 -26.45 -40.46 24.29
C SER A 904 -27.29 -40.32 23.01
N ARG A 905 -27.39 -41.37 22.18
CA ARG A 905 -28.07 -41.33 20.88
C ARG A 905 -29.57 -41.01 21.01
N ASN A 906 -30.26 -41.67 21.94
CA ASN A 906 -31.73 -41.65 22.05
C ASN A 906 -32.21 -40.75 23.22
N ALA A 907 -31.40 -39.78 23.64
CA ALA A 907 -31.64 -39.05 24.88
C ALA A 907 -32.69 -37.90 24.75
N PRO A 908 -33.53 -37.66 25.77
CA PRO A 908 -34.47 -36.54 25.76
C PRO A 908 -33.78 -35.18 25.73
N ARG A 909 -34.19 -34.35 24.77
CA ARG A 909 -33.87 -32.92 24.73
C ARG A 909 -34.50 -32.20 25.92
N THR A 910 -33.81 -31.19 26.48
CA THR A 910 -34.31 -30.40 27.63
C THR A 910 -35.12 -29.19 27.16
N PHE A 911 -35.95 -28.58 28.03
CA PHE A 911 -36.59 -27.30 27.70
C PHE A 911 -35.55 -26.21 27.39
N LEU A 912 -34.48 -26.13 28.20
CA LEU A 912 -33.37 -25.19 28.00
C LEU A 912 -32.71 -25.36 26.63
N TYR A 913 -32.51 -26.58 26.13
CA TYR A 913 -32.00 -26.80 24.77
C TYR A 913 -32.91 -26.19 23.71
N HIS A 914 -34.23 -26.35 23.82
CA HIS A 914 -35.15 -25.77 22.83
C HIS A 914 -35.17 -24.25 22.88
N LEU A 915 -35.09 -23.65 24.08
CA LEU A 915 -34.97 -22.20 24.25
C LEU A 915 -33.67 -21.67 23.63
N LEU A 916 -32.53 -22.33 23.88
CA LEU A 916 -31.23 -21.93 23.33
C LEU A 916 -31.15 -22.14 21.81
N ALA A 917 -31.69 -23.25 21.29
CA ALA A 917 -31.75 -23.50 19.85
C ALA A 917 -32.63 -22.49 19.07
N LEU A 918 -33.60 -21.86 19.75
CA LEU A 918 -34.40 -20.78 19.17
C LEU A 918 -33.71 -19.41 19.31
N LEU A 919 -33.08 -19.14 20.46
CA LEU A 919 -32.39 -17.88 20.77
C LEU A 919 -31.07 -17.72 20.00
N PHE A 920 -30.35 -18.82 19.77
CA PHE A 920 -29.06 -18.90 19.08
C PHE A 920 -29.20 -19.73 17.80
N PRO A 921 -29.53 -19.09 16.66
CA PRO A 921 -29.64 -19.72 15.36
C PRO A 921 -28.54 -20.72 15.01
N GLY A 922 -28.93 -21.80 14.33
CA GLY A 922 -28.01 -22.85 13.89
C GLY A 922 -27.53 -23.81 14.99
N THR A 923 -27.41 -23.37 16.26
CA THR A 923 -26.94 -24.23 17.37
C THR A 923 -27.80 -25.47 17.61
N GLY A 924 -29.09 -25.40 17.27
CA GLY A 924 -30.02 -26.53 17.33
C GLY A 924 -29.67 -27.66 16.34
N LEU A 925 -29.08 -27.28 15.20
CA LEU A 925 -28.84 -28.06 13.98
C LEU A 925 -27.35 -28.38 13.75
N ALA A 926 -26.50 -28.25 14.77
CA ALA A 926 -25.05 -28.50 14.65
C ALA A 926 -24.66 -29.97 14.38
N ASP A 927 -25.67 -30.85 14.23
CA ASP A 927 -25.57 -32.19 13.64
C ASP A 927 -25.42 -32.14 12.10
N GLU A 928 -25.68 -30.98 11.46
CA GLU A 928 -25.75 -30.73 10.01
C GLU A 928 -24.96 -29.47 9.59
N LEU A 929 -24.61 -29.34 8.31
CA LEU A 929 -23.89 -28.18 7.76
C LEU A 929 -24.68 -26.87 7.93
N TRP A 930 -26.01 -26.93 7.79
CA TRP A 930 -26.92 -25.80 7.99
C TRP A 930 -26.81 -25.15 9.37
N GLY A 931 -26.41 -25.91 10.39
CA GLY A 931 -26.15 -25.37 11.72
C GLY A 931 -25.03 -24.32 11.72
N VAL A 932 -23.96 -24.53 10.95
CA VAL A 932 -22.84 -23.58 10.83
C VAL A 932 -23.23 -22.37 9.98
N LEU A 933 -23.94 -22.62 8.87
CA LEU A 933 -24.40 -21.59 7.92
C LEU A 933 -25.39 -20.58 8.54
N LEU A 934 -26.11 -20.95 9.60
CA LEU A 934 -26.89 -19.99 10.39
C LEU A 934 -26.08 -19.40 11.56
N LEU A 935 -25.31 -20.21 12.27
CA LEU A 935 -24.61 -19.83 13.51
C LEU A 935 -23.51 -18.77 13.28
N VAL A 936 -22.70 -18.90 12.22
CA VAL A 936 -21.58 -17.97 11.98
C VAL A 936 -22.08 -16.60 11.52
N PRO A 937 -22.98 -16.47 10.51
CA PRO A 937 -23.56 -15.18 10.17
C PRO A 937 -24.36 -14.55 11.32
N TRP A 938 -25.12 -15.36 12.08
CA TRP A 938 -25.81 -14.88 13.28
C TRP A 938 -24.85 -14.20 14.27
N ALA A 939 -23.69 -14.82 14.52
CA ALA A 939 -22.72 -14.26 15.44
C ALA A 939 -22.02 -13.01 14.88
N ILE A 940 -21.77 -12.93 13.56
CA ILE A 940 -21.19 -11.75 12.91
C ILE A 940 -22.15 -10.55 13.02
N PHE A 941 -23.36 -10.65 12.49
CA PHE A 941 -24.34 -9.54 12.56
C PHE A 941 -24.76 -9.25 14.01
N GLY A 942 -24.92 -10.29 14.83
CA GLY A 942 -25.26 -10.16 16.24
C GLY A 942 -24.20 -9.45 17.08
N THR A 943 -22.91 -9.66 16.81
CA THR A 943 -21.83 -8.96 17.54
C THR A 943 -21.65 -7.51 17.09
N ASP A 944 -21.77 -7.17 15.81
CA ASP A 944 -21.72 -5.77 15.38
C ASP A 944 -22.91 -4.96 15.93
N LEU A 945 -24.13 -5.53 15.89
CA LEU A 945 -25.31 -4.91 16.51
C LEU A 945 -25.15 -4.77 18.04
N LEU A 946 -24.63 -5.78 18.73
CA LEU A 946 -24.36 -5.71 20.18
C LEU A 946 -23.33 -4.62 20.50
N ARG A 947 -22.23 -4.55 19.73
CA ARG A 947 -21.20 -3.52 19.86
C ARG A 947 -21.79 -2.13 19.74
N ARG A 948 -22.65 -1.94 18.74
CA ARG A 948 -23.23 -0.66 18.36
C ARG A 948 -24.24 -0.11 19.37
N TYR A 949 -25.10 -0.95 19.95
CA TYR A 949 -26.13 -0.50 20.90
C TYR A 949 -25.73 -0.62 22.38
N PHE A 950 -24.68 -1.37 22.73
CA PHE A 950 -24.35 -1.67 24.14
C PHE A 950 -22.89 -1.45 24.55
N LEU A 951 -21.95 -1.27 23.62
CA LEU A 951 -20.50 -1.20 23.94
C LEU A 951 -19.80 0.10 23.49
N LEU A 952 -20.56 1.14 23.10
CA LEU A 952 -20.07 2.51 22.82
C LEU A 952 -18.90 2.60 21.80
N GLY A 953 -18.72 1.59 20.95
CA GLY A 953 -17.61 1.51 20.02
C GLY A 953 -17.70 2.48 18.83
N SER A 954 -16.55 2.70 18.20
CA SER A 954 -16.41 3.43 16.92
C SER A 954 -17.24 2.82 15.78
N GLY A 955 -17.36 3.52 14.65
CA GLY A 955 -18.39 3.33 13.62
C GLY A 955 -18.74 1.89 13.17
N PRO A 956 -19.96 1.69 12.61
CA PRO A 956 -20.44 0.38 12.16
C PRO A 956 -19.58 -0.18 11.03
N VAL A 957 -19.29 -1.48 11.07
CA VAL A 957 -18.61 -2.19 9.97
C VAL A 957 -19.64 -2.66 8.92
N ILE A 958 -20.89 -2.87 9.33
CA ILE A 958 -21.99 -3.32 8.48
C ILE A 958 -23.12 -2.27 8.51
N PRO A 959 -23.68 -1.84 7.36
CA PRO A 959 -24.80 -0.91 7.35
C PRO A 959 -26.01 -1.43 8.16
N GLU A 960 -26.65 -0.54 8.91
CA GLU A 960 -27.69 -0.87 9.88
C GLU A 960 -28.80 -1.77 9.32
N GLN A 961 -29.33 -1.36 8.17
CA GLN A 961 -30.42 -2.05 7.49
C GLN A 961 -30.00 -3.45 7.04
N VAL A 962 -28.76 -3.60 6.55
CA VAL A 962 -28.21 -4.90 6.13
C VAL A 962 -28.09 -5.84 7.33
N ALA A 963 -27.54 -5.37 8.45
CA ALA A 963 -27.40 -6.18 9.66
C ALA A 963 -28.76 -6.59 10.25
N ILE A 964 -29.74 -5.67 10.29
CA ILE A 964 -31.10 -5.96 10.79
C ILE A 964 -31.84 -6.93 9.87
N ILE A 965 -31.82 -6.71 8.54
CA ILE A 965 -32.48 -7.58 7.56
C ILE A 965 -31.88 -8.99 7.60
N ALA A 966 -30.54 -9.10 7.60
CA ALA A 966 -29.87 -10.39 7.70
C ALA A 966 -30.26 -11.14 8.99
N MET A 967 -30.30 -10.45 10.13
CA MET A 967 -30.74 -11.05 11.40
C MET A 967 -32.19 -11.52 11.38
N ILE A 968 -33.11 -10.78 10.76
CA ILE A 968 -34.51 -11.18 10.59
C ILE A 968 -34.60 -12.47 9.74
N VAL A 969 -33.93 -12.50 8.58
CA VAL A 969 -33.89 -13.66 7.68
C VAL A 969 -33.32 -14.89 8.39
N ILE A 970 -32.21 -14.74 9.12
CA ILE A 970 -31.58 -15.82 9.89
C ILE A 970 -32.53 -16.38 10.96
N TYR A 971 -33.23 -15.52 11.71
CA TYR A 971 -34.20 -15.98 12.71
C TYR A 971 -35.43 -16.65 12.09
N VAL A 972 -35.93 -16.18 10.93
CA VAL A 972 -37.04 -16.82 10.21
C VAL A 972 -36.66 -18.22 9.72
N ILE A 973 -35.49 -18.38 9.10
CA ILE A 973 -34.99 -19.70 8.65
C ILE A 973 -34.79 -20.63 9.86
N ASN A 974 -34.19 -20.12 10.94
CA ASN A 974 -34.00 -20.91 12.17
C ASN A 974 -35.33 -21.34 12.81
N LEU A 975 -36.36 -20.48 12.79
CA LEU A 975 -37.70 -20.82 13.29
C LEU A 975 -38.35 -21.95 12.48
N VAL A 976 -38.26 -21.90 11.15
CA VAL A 976 -38.77 -22.97 10.26
C VAL A 976 -38.06 -24.29 10.55
N ALA A 977 -36.73 -24.29 10.56
CA ALA A 977 -35.94 -25.49 10.83
C ALA A 977 -36.16 -26.04 12.25
N PHE A 978 -36.29 -25.17 13.25
CA PHE A 978 -36.64 -25.54 14.62
C PHE A 978 -38.02 -26.22 14.71
N VAL A 979 -39.04 -25.70 13.99
CA VAL A 979 -40.37 -26.33 13.95
C VAL A 979 -40.32 -27.72 13.30
N VAL A 980 -39.51 -27.90 12.26
CA VAL A 980 -39.30 -29.22 11.60
C VAL A 980 -38.60 -30.21 12.54
N GLU A 981 -37.45 -29.86 13.13
CA GLU A 981 -36.74 -30.73 14.09
C GLU A 981 -37.55 -30.96 15.37
N TYR A 982 -38.34 -30.00 15.86
CA TYR A 982 -39.23 -30.22 17.00
C TYR A 982 -40.33 -31.26 16.72
N ARG A 983 -40.94 -31.20 15.52
CA ARG A 983 -41.91 -32.21 15.06
C ARG A 983 -41.23 -33.58 14.89
N SER A 984 -40.05 -33.62 14.27
CA SER A 984 -39.25 -34.83 14.07
C SER A 984 -38.83 -35.46 15.42
N TYR A 985 -38.31 -34.66 16.36
CA TYR A 985 -38.01 -35.07 17.73
C TYR A 985 -39.22 -35.66 18.46
N ARG A 986 -40.40 -35.03 18.36
CA ARG A 986 -41.64 -35.58 18.92
C ARG A 986 -41.97 -36.95 18.34
N ALA A 987 -41.87 -37.14 17.02
CA ALA A 987 -42.12 -38.43 16.38
C ALA A 987 -41.10 -39.51 16.81
N ARG A 988 -39.79 -39.17 16.78
CA ARG A 988 -38.71 -40.06 17.25
C ARG A 988 -38.90 -40.46 18.71
N MET A 989 -39.31 -39.52 19.57
CA MET A 989 -39.55 -39.78 20.99
C MET A 989 -40.80 -40.64 21.26
N THR A 990 -41.85 -40.50 20.44
CA THR A 990 -43.01 -41.41 20.50
C THR A 990 -42.61 -42.83 20.08
N ARG A 991 -41.84 -42.98 18.99
CA ARG A 991 -41.30 -44.28 18.54
C ARG A 991 -40.42 -44.93 19.62
N LEU A 992 -39.53 -44.16 20.26
CA LEU A 992 -38.62 -44.65 21.30
C LEU A 992 -39.33 -45.32 22.48
N LYS A 993 -40.50 -44.80 22.91
CA LYS A 993 -41.30 -45.42 23.98
C LYS A 993 -41.84 -46.80 23.62
N VAL A 994 -42.00 -47.10 22.33
CA VAL A 994 -42.50 -48.38 21.81
C VAL A 994 -41.33 -49.32 21.53
N THR A 995 -40.22 -48.83 20.95
CA THR A 995 -39.09 -49.68 20.53
C THR A 995 -38.05 -49.93 21.61
N GLU A 996 -37.86 -49.01 22.56
CA GLU A 996 -36.87 -49.12 23.65
C GLU A 996 -37.48 -48.70 25.00
N PRO A 997 -38.52 -49.39 25.51
CA PRO A 997 -39.26 -48.97 26.71
C PRO A 997 -38.37 -48.87 27.96
N ASP A 998 -37.34 -49.70 28.09
CA ASP A 998 -36.38 -49.64 29.21
C ASP A 998 -35.48 -48.39 29.15
N VAL A 999 -35.02 -48.00 27.96
CA VAL A 999 -34.26 -46.77 27.75
C VAL A 999 -35.16 -45.57 28.05
N ALA A 1000 -36.42 -45.62 27.63
CA ALA A 1000 -37.40 -44.58 27.92
C ALA A 1000 -37.70 -44.44 29.43
N ARG A 1001 -37.89 -45.56 30.14
CA ARG A 1001 -38.06 -45.59 31.61
C ARG A 1001 -36.80 -45.10 32.34
N ALA A 1002 -35.60 -45.47 31.89
CA ALA A 1002 -34.33 -44.98 32.46
C ALA A 1002 -34.15 -43.45 32.33
N TYR A 1003 -34.75 -42.83 31.31
CA TYR A 1003 -34.83 -41.38 31.16
C TYR A 1003 -35.98 -40.69 31.91
N GLY A 1004 -36.75 -41.45 32.71
CA GLY A 1004 -37.86 -40.94 33.52
C GLY A 1004 -39.10 -40.59 32.69
N MET A 1005 -39.27 -41.20 31.51
CA MET A 1005 -40.50 -41.04 30.73
C MET A 1005 -41.60 -41.98 31.20
N ARG A 1006 -42.84 -41.48 31.19
CA ARG A 1006 -44.03 -42.33 31.21
C ARG A 1006 -44.12 -43.10 29.89
N VAL A 1007 -43.76 -44.37 29.95
CA VAL A 1007 -44.15 -45.43 29.00
C VAL A 1007 -45.47 -46.00 29.51
N ALA A 1008 -46.33 -46.52 28.64
CA ALA A 1008 -47.47 -47.32 29.10
C ALA A 1008 -46.95 -48.72 29.46
N ASP A 1009 -47.23 -49.21 30.66
CA ASP A 1009 -46.97 -50.60 31.00
C ASP A 1009 -47.81 -51.46 30.04
N SER A 1010 -47.13 -52.35 29.30
CA SER A 1010 -47.84 -53.28 28.42
C SER A 1010 -48.61 -54.27 29.30
N PRO A 1011 -49.91 -54.53 29.03
CA PRO A 1011 -50.61 -55.57 29.75
C PRO A 1011 -49.89 -56.90 29.54
N HIS A 1012 -49.68 -57.64 30.63
CA HIS A 1012 -48.99 -58.92 30.58
C HIS A 1012 -49.70 -59.89 29.64
N VAL A 1013 -48.88 -60.62 28.86
CA VAL A 1013 -49.15 -61.98 28.39
C VAL A 1013 -48.35 -62.92 29.29
#